data_AF-A0A0Q4FZI5-F1
#
_entry.id   AF-A0A0Q4FZI5-F1
#
_cell.length_a   1.000
_cell.length_b   1.000
_cell.length_c   1.000
_cell.angle_alpha   90.00
_cell.angle_beta   90.00
_cell.angle_gamma   90.00
#
_symmetry.space_group_name_H-M   'P 1'
#
loop_
_entity.id
_entity.type
_entity.pdbx_description
1 polymer ?
#
loop_
_entity_poly.entity_id
_entity_poly.type
_entity_poly.pdbx_seq_one_letter_code
_entity_poly.pdbx_strand_id
1 'polypeptide(L)'
;MLHGLGWITERPGTEVDARSQVRSVGNQSRAAVSASGGKVSAGPGGLAGSVDLVSTAQANVIGLSALTVRNTQIDVLQNQVSGFIAAVGGAATANTVLLSGGAARRPLTDSRVQLSGNRASDVQAIGFKGQVMVGAGSLQLPGRASANSVLMNESDTVRTQVTGVGNVAHGITAVGGSALANALTTSKSTLEDTRISQSGNQARDIRAGGGSAGVGWGAVLDAQLNGVAAANAVALAGSRVRGAQIDQSRNTAQGSLSVGGSALANSVSLSDYQGTDLRAYRAQQSGNTAKAVDAWGGEATVLKGAIASVDNAAMALANSISVNRGDLQGSTRHMLSGNQADTVQAAGGGASANSIWLDDSTARNSQVTLTGNTARNIDTAGGRATIGGGYVGSFERQGRAVANSLVLDRQSSLQDTPVTLSGNETAGVRGTGGLAAAASVLASNGRIGDGSIAITGNRTDGVAARGFDNSVGGGLLYSAKQQAVALANGLGVFDSTADARSLVFSGNTARALSAQGGKVNANSVSLEQGDGDGAAPSRLSANVTVTGNTATQLSTGASSTTGFGKAFSSESVARAAANAVVLSHGATVDAGSPVSLAGNDARNVGAIGGTALVNALAAYRSASVSRSPLALSGNRASEVSTGGIYNQVGGIGSARNGVLAANAVYLEGPGGVRMDGTPVQLSGNTATTLRADGGRVNANALAINGDGALTASQVTLTGNEARNVTSQGDERTVLGHAIDKGVGTASANTVQVLGTLRASSLQLLANVASRVSADKGLAAANSVVADQAGQVDGLQASIVGNVANDVRARDGRMALANTVLNAGRFSGARVGITGNTGSAQTGSADALANSLRNGEGASLSGGSATLAGNNGAAQGGGMVNSIDNAGSLSGAGVTVVGNRGTVGGSGKANSLHNRGRLTGSTVQLAGNNGNAAGQGVVNSVDNQGQLSGSNITILGNQGSAQGNGIANALVNTGSVAGSQITILGNRGNASGGAVNSVRNEGAVSGSQIVLMGNQGSASGGMVNSVSNKGTMTGGQIAIVGNRGTSSGGGTVNSVDNRGILTGQVMIAGNQGTAVGGGTVNSLVNRGLMTGNVVIAGNRGTAMAGGTSNSVINHGVLTGTVAIVGNATAAGAGMTSGSVRNMGALVGAAAVTANVPMVANPGYTVPMPSTGVVNHSVTIVPGFNMTNM
;
A
#
# COMPACT_ATOMS: atom_id res chain seq x y z
N MET A 1 27.84 -51.85 -0.67
CA MET A 1 27.64 -51.83 -2.15
C MET A 1 27.39 -53.24 -2.65
N LEU A 2 27.03 -53.40 -3.92
CA LEU A 2 27.05 -54.67 -4.69
C LEU A 2 28.49 -55.18 -4.98
N HIS A 3 29.44 -54.79 -4.14
CA HIS A 3 30.88 -55.07 -4.21
C HIS A 3 31.43 -55.59 -2.85
N GLY A 4 30.55 -55.96 -1.91
CA GLY A 4 30.93 -56.46 -0.57
C GLY A 4 31.11 -57.98 -0.48
N LEU A 5 30.80 -58.72 -1.54
CA LEU A 5 31.11 -60.14 -1.68
C LEU A 5 32.06 -60.27 -2.86
N GLY A 6 33.19 -60.94 -2.66
CA GLY A 6 34.29 -61.11 -3.62
C GLY A 6 33.96 -62.01 -4.81
N TRP A 7 32.91 -61.67 -5.56
CA TRP A 7 32.62 -62.27 -6.86
C TRP A 7 33.52 -61.59 -7.89
N ILE A 8 34.65 -62.26 -8.15
CA ILE A 8 35.70 -62.02 -9.15
C ILE A 8 35.34 -60.91 -10.16
N THR A 9 36.10 -59.81 -10.07
CA THR A 9 36.14 -58.76 -11.08
C THR A 9 36.44 -59.34 -12.47
N GLU A 10 35.70 -58.85 -13.47
CA GLU A 10 35.87 -59.17 -14.89
C GLU A 10 35.64 -60.63 -15.29
N ARG A 11 34.41 -60.91 -15.75
CA ARG A 11 34.14 -62.00 -16.69
C ARG A 11 33.48 -61.46 -17.97
N PRO A 12 33.76 -62.05 -19.15
CA PRO A 12 33.20 -61.62 -20.43
C PRO A 12 31.67 -61.74 -20.46
N GLY A 13 31.04 -61.05 -21.41
CA GLY A 13 29.62 -60.70 -21.39
C GLY A 13 28.65 -61.86 -21.17
N THR A 14 27.99 -61.87 -20.00
CA THR A 14 26.72 -62.58 -19.81
C THR A 14 25.59 -61.65 -20.22
N GLU A 15 24.78 -62.10 -21.18
CA GLU A 15 23.62 -61.40 -21.72
C GLU A 15 22.34 -62.16 -21.40
N VAL A 16 21.28 -61.42 -21.07
CA VAL A 16 19.92 -61.94 -20.81
C VAL A 16 18.99 -61.28 -21.83
N ASP A 17 18.62 -62.00 -22.88
CA ASP A 17 17.79 -61.51 -23.99
C ASP A 17 16.61 -62.48 -24.27
N ALA A 18 15.89 -62.25 -25.37
CA ALA A 18 14.92 -63.17 -25.99
C ALA A 18 13.72 -63.58 -25.11
N ARG A 19 13.04 -62.61 -24.49
CA ARG A 19 11.82 -62.81 -23.66
C ARG A 19 12.05 -63.57 -22.34
N SER A 20 13.27 -63.51 -21.82
CA SER A 20 13.64 -64.10 -20.52
C SER A 20 12.79 -63.58 -19.36
N GLN A 21 12.59 -64.41 -18.32
CA GLN A 21 11.84 -64.07 -17.12
C GLN A 21 12.66 -64.43 -15.86
N VAL A 22 12.86 -63.45 -14.96
CA VAL A 22 13.53 -63.64 -13.67
C VAL A 22 12.51 -63.36 -12.57
N ARG A 23 12.17 -64.36 -11.75
CA ARG A 23 11.00 -64.29 -10.85
C ARG A 23 11.29 -64.72 -9.42
N SER A 24 10.68 -64.01 -8.47
CA SER A 24 10.58 -64.35 -7.05
C SER A 24 9.13 -64.15 -6.61
N VAL A 25 8.36 -65.24 -6.44
CA VAL A 25 6.90 -65.17 -6.30
C VAL A 25 6.40 -66.01 -5.12
N GLY A 26 5.55 -65.41 -4.28
CA GLY A 26 4.79 -66.11 -3.24
C GLY A 26 5.57 -66.61 -2.03
N ASN A 27 6.85 -66.23 -1.90
CA ASN A 27 7.73 -66.71 -0.82
C ASN A 27 7.29 -66.16 0.55
N GLN A 28 7.47 -66.96 1.61
CA GLN A 28 7.18 -66.57 2.99
C GLN A 28 8.40 -66.72 3.89
N SER A 29 8.95 -65.60 4.37
CA SER A 29 10.12 -65.55 5.26
C SER A 29 9.67 -65.14 6.66
N ARG A 30 9.45 -66.14 7.53
CA ARG A 30 8.98 -65.95 8.93
C ARG A 30 10.09 -66.04 9.97
N ALA A 31 11.23 -66.64 9.63
CA ALA A 31 12.40 -66.73 10.50
C ALA A 31 13.25 -65.45 10.41
N ALA A 32 13.96 -65.12 11.49
CA ALA A 32 14.90 -64.00 11.48
C ALA A 32 16.10 -64.29 10.56
N VAL A 33 16.57 -63.27 9.84
CA VAL A 33 17.74 -63.31 8.96
C VAL A 33 18.70 -62.22 9.42
N SER A 34 19.72 -62.61 10.19
CA SER A 34 20.70 -61.68 10.77
C SER A 34 22.10 -61.87 10.15
N ALA A 35 22.78 -60.77 9.85
CA ALA A 35 24.19 -60.77 9.43
C ALA A 35 25.01 -59.76 10.24
N SER A 36 26.15 -60.19 10.78
CA SER A 36 27.07 -59.35 11.57
C SER A 36 28.44 -59.24 10.90
N GLY A 37 28.86 -58.03 10.57
CA GLY A 37 30.20 -57.70 10.09
C GLY A 37 31.13 -57.35 11.24
N GLY A 38 32.43 -57.59 11.08
CA GLY A 38 33.45 -57.30 12.07
C GLY A 38 34.83 -57.21 11.45
N LYS A 39 35.81 -56.70 12.18
CA LYS A 39 37.20 -56.64 11.71
C LYS A 39 37.99 -57.75 12.38
N VAL A 40 38.56 -58.67 11.59
CA VAL A 40 39.52 -59.66 12.09
C VAL A 40 40.91 -59.07 11.95
N SER A 41 41.51 -58.63 13.06
CA SER A 41 42.95 -58.40 13.13
C SER A 41 43.64 -59.67 13.62
N ALA A 42 44.50 -60.26 12.79
CA ALA A 42 45.46 -61.25 13.27
C ALA A 42 46.38 -60.63 14.33
N GLY A 43 46.91 -61.47 15.22
CA GLY A 43 47.55 -61.07 16.48
C GLY A 43 48.90 -60.32 16.37
N PRO A 44 49.60 -60.12 17.51
CA PRO A 44 50.72 -59.17 17.66
C PRO A 44 52.05 -59.68 17.06
N GLY A 45 52.06 -60.06 15.78
CA GLY A 45 53.23 -60.50 15.03
C GLY A 45 52.97 -60.38 13.53
N GLY A 46 53.57 -59.37 12.91
CA GLY A 46 53.12 -58.79 11.64
C GLY A 46 52.93 -59.74 10.45
N LEU A 47 51.75 -59.62 9.82
CA LEU A 47 51.54 -59.65 8.37
C LEU A 47 50.37 -58.71 8.06
N ALA A 48 50.58 -57.74 7.16
CA ALA A 48 49.64 -56.63 6.97
C ALA A 48 48.44 -57.02 6.08
N GLY A 49 47.30 -57.31 6.71
CA GLY A 49 46.02 -57.53 6.01
C GLY A 49 44.82 -57.16 6.87
N SER A 50 44.11 -56.09 6.49
CA SER A 50 42.77 -55.77 7.02
C SER A 50 41.74 -56.44 6.12
N VAL A 51 40.96 -57.38 6.66
CA VAL A 51 39.79 -57.93 5.95
C VAL A 51 38.54 -57.24 6.48
N ASP A 52 37.90 -56.45 5.62
CA ASP A 52 36.70 -55.70 5.94
C ASP A 52 35.45 -56.56 5.66
N LEU A 53 34.85 -57.15 6.70
CA LEU A 53 33.64 -57.96 6.55
C LEU A 53 32.38 -57.06 6.48
N VAL A 54 31.97 -56.72 5.26
CA VAL A 54 30.66 -56.10 4.99
C VAL A 54 29.56 -57.14 5.16
N SER A 55 28.55 -56.86 5.98
CA SER A 55 27.43 -57.78 6.19
C SER A 55 26.25 -57.52 5.24
N THR A 56 25.61 -58.58 4.75
CA THR A 56 24.37 -58.47 3.97
C THR A 56 23.35 -59.51 4.39
N ALA A 57 22.21 -59.07 4.93
CA ALA A 57 21.04 -59.91 5.20
C ALA A 57 20.01 -59.71 4.07
N GLN A 58 19.62 -60.79 3.37
CA GLN A 58 18.75 -60.70 2.20
C GLN A 58 17.61 -61.73 2.25
N ALA A 59 16.39 -61.32 1.95
CA ALA A 59 15.22 -62.19 1.86
C ALA A 59 14.38 -61.86 0.61
N ASN A 60 14.08 -62.86 -0.22
CA ASN A 60 13.28 -62.75 -1.45
C ASN A 60 13.79 -61.67 -2.43
N VAL A 61 15.11 -61.54 -2.56
CA VAL A 61 15.80 -60.53 -3.38
C VAL A 61 16.16 -61.08 -4.75
N ILE A 62 16.01 -60.25 -5.80
CA ILE A 62 16.60 -60.50 -7.12
C ILE A 62 17.78 -59.54 -7.28
N GLY A 63 18.98 -60.07 -7.51
CA GLY A 63 20.19 -59.28 -7.77
C GLY A 63 20.78 -59.56 -9.13
N LEU A 64 20.83 -58.56 -10.01
CA LEU A 64 21.51 -58.61 -11.31
C LEU A 64 22.67 -57.62 -11.29
N SER A 65 23.88 -58.08 -11.64
CA SER A 65 25.11 -57.27 -11.59
C SER A 65 25.97 -57.52 -12.83
N ALA A 66 26.40 -56.45 -13.48
CA ALA A 66 27.20 -56.48 -14.71
C ALA A 66 26.61 -57.41 -15.79
N LEU A 67 25.31 -57.34 -16.04
CA LEU A 67 24.63 -58.05 -17.13
C LEU A 67 24.14 -57.06 -18.20
N THR A 68 24.22 -57.46 -19.48
CA THR A 68 23.41 -56.83 -20.54
C THR A 68 22.04 -57.48 -20.48
N VAL A 69 20.97 -56.71 -20.31
CA VAL A 69 19.61 -57.23 -20.17
C VAL A 69 18.70 -56.60 -21.22
N ARG A 70 18.01 -57.42 -22.00
CA ARG A 70 17.15 -57.01 -23.12
C ARG A 70 15.85 -57.79 -23.10
N ASN A 71 14.74 -57.17 -23.50
CA ASN A 71 13.44 -57.84 -23.68
C ASN A 71 13.00 -58.72 -22.49
N THR A 72 13.37 -58.38 -21.26
CA THR A 72 13.30 -59.27 -20.09
C THR A 72 12.26 -58.79 -19.07
N GLN A 73 11.58 -59.74 -18.41
CA GLN A 73 10.67 -59.45 -17.30
C GLN A 73 11.31 -59.86 -15.96
N ILE A 74 11.35 -58.93 -14.99
CA ILE A 74 11.92 -59.12 -13.66
C ILE A 74 10.80 -58.89 -12.63
N ASP A 75 10.30 -59.97 -12.03
CA ASP A 75 9.12 -59.93 -11.17
C ASP A 75 9.41 -60.34 -9.71
N VAL A 76 9.04 -59.50 -8.75
CA VAL A 76 8.99 -59.84 -7.31
C VAL A 76 7.55 -59.66 -6.85
N LEU A 77 6.80 -60.74 -6.68
CA LEU A 77 5.33 -60.71 -6.53
C LEU A 77 4.85 -61.47 -5.30
N GLN A 78 3.91 -60.89 -4.55
CA GLN A 78 3.16 -61.56 -3.45
C GLN A 78 4.04 -62.18 -2.35
N ASN A 79 5.30 -61.75 -2.21
CA ASN A 79 6.20 -62.27 -1.18
C ASN A 79 5.90 -61.64 0.18
N GLN A 80 6.11 -62.38 1.26
CA GLN A 80 5.82 -61.97 2.63
C GLN A 80 7.04 -62.18 3.52
N VAL A 81 7.59 -61.09 4.06
CA VAL A 81 8.66 -61.11 5.06
C VAL A 81 8.09 -60.58 6.38
N SER A 82 8.19 -61.41 7.42
CA SER A 82 7.68 -61.16 8.77
C SER A 82 8.66 -61.55 9.88
N GLY A 83 9.73 -62.28 9.53
CA GLY A 83 10.87 -62.48 10.41
C GLY A 83 11.83 -61.29 10.35
N PHE A 84 12.45 -60.96 11.48
CA PHE A 84 13.36 -59.82 11.64
C PHE A 84 14.57 -59.92 10.70
N ILE A 85 14.78 -58.93 9.83
CA ILE A 85 15.91 -58.89 8.89
C ILE A 85 16.93 -57.86 9.38
N ALA A 86 18.08 -58.31 9.89
CA ALA A 86 19.05 -57.46 10.57
C ALA A 86 20.45 -57.50 9.94
N ALA A 87 21.08 -56.34 9.74
CA ALA A 87 22.49 -56.26 9.34
C ALA A 87 23.28 -55.27 10.21
N VAL A 88 24.41 -55.70 10.79
CA VAL A 88 25.35 -54.83 11.51
C VAL A 88 26.63 -54.71 10.70
N GLY A 89 27.03 -53.49 10.32
CA GLY A 89 28.15 -53.24 9.41
C GLY A 89 27.81 -53.40 7.92
N GLY A 90 26.56 -53.17 7.51
CA GLY A 90 26.18 -53.32 6.10
C GLY A 90 24.68 -53.14 5.79
N ALA A 91 24.11 -54.06 5.01
CA ALA A 91 22.79 -53.86 4.40
C ALA A 91 21.78 -55.00 4.69
N ALA A 92 20.54 -54.63 5.02
CA ALA A 92 19.41 -55.53 5.21
C ALA A 92 18.37 -55.27 4.10
N THR A 93 17.98 -56.29 3.33
CA THR A 93 17.16 -56.11 2.12
C THR A 93 16.08 -57.19 1.98
N ALA A 94 14.80 -56.80 1.93
CA ALA A 94 13.64 -57.68 1.81
C ALA A 94 12.81 -57.38 0.56
N ASN A 95 12.36 -58.41 -0.17
CA ASN A 95 11.50 -58.29 -1.38
C ASN A 95 12.00 -57.25 -2.40
N THR A 96 13.31 -57.09 -2.53
CA THR A 96 13.94 -55.97 -3.24
C THR A 96 14.55 -56.44 -4.57
N VAL A 97 14.47 -55.63 -5.61
CA VAL A 97 15.22 -55.81 -6.87
C VAL A 97 16.46 -54.92 -6.84
N LEU A 98 17.63 -55.53 -7.06
CA LEU A 98 18.93 -54.87 -7.11
C LEU A 98 19.51 -55.01 -8.51
N LEU A 99 19.80 -53.88 -9.17
CA LEU A 99 20.31 -53.84 -10.53
C LEU A 99 21.61 -53.03 -10.56
N SER A 100 22.66 -53.59 -11.18
CA SER A 100 23.92 -52.91 -11.41
C SER A 100 24.45 -53.21 -12.81
N GLY A 101 24.84 -52.19 -13.57
CA GLY A 101 25.52 -52.38 -14.86
C GLY A 101 27.02 -52.64 -14.70
N GLY A 102 27.55 -52.53 -13.48
CA GLY A 102 28.98 -52.53 -13.17
C GLY A 102 29.72 -51.32 -13.73
N ALA A 103 31.05 -51.29 -13.58
CA ALA A 103 31.89 -50.20 -14.10
C ALA A 103 31.73 -49.96 -15.61
N ALA A 104 31.36 -51.00 -16.37
CA ALA A 104 31.08 -50.94 -17.81
C ALA A 104 29.67 -50.42 -18.18
N ARG A 105 28.84 -50.05 -17.18
CA ARG A 105 27.47 -49.51 -17.32
C ARG A 105 26.59 -50.32 -18.28
N ARG A 106 26.64 -51.65 -18.22
CA ARG A 106 25.90 -52.56 -19.13
C ARG A 106 24.38 -52.24 -19.12
N PRO A 107 23.71 -52.23 -20.28
CA PRO A 107 22.37 -51.67 -20.39
C PRO A 107 21.23 -52.63 -20.05
N LEU A 108 20.09 -52.06 -19.67
CA LEU A 108 18.78 -52.70 -19.50
C LEU A 108 17.82 -52.11 -20.54
N THR A 109 17.54 -52.80 -21.64
CA THR A 109 16.69 -52.29 -22.73
C THR A 109 15.38 -53.05 -22.86
N ASP A 110 14.30 -52.36 -23.24
CA ASP A 110 13.01 -52.95 -23.65
C ASP A 110 12.43 -53.93 -22.62
N SER A 111 12.69 -53.68 -21.33
CA SER A 111 12.48 -54.63 -20.23
C SER A 111 11.44 -54.12 -19.21
N ARG A 112 10.87 -55.03 -18.42
CA ARG A 112 9.91 -54.71 -17.36
C ARG A 112 10.42 -55.18 -16.00
N VAL A 113 10.34 -54.31 -15.00
CA VAL A 113 10.55 -54.61 -13.57
C VAL A 113 9.22 -54.44 -12.84
N GLN A 114 8.77 -55.44 -12.10
CA GLN A 114 7.47 -55.43 -11.42
C GLN A 114 7.57 -55.91 -9.97
N LEU A 115 7.19 -55.03 -9.03
CA LEU A 115 7.02 -55.33 -7.61
C LEU A 115 5.54 -55.20 -7.25
N SER A 116 4.86 -56.32 -7.00
CA SER A 116 3.41 -56.32 -6.82
C SER A 116 2.95 -57.11 -5.60
N GLY A 117 2.15 -56.50 -4.73
CA GLY A 117 1.49 -57.18 -3.59
C GLY A 117 2.41 -57.70 -2.50
N ASN A 118 3.68 -57.28 -2.45
CA ASN A 118 4.63 -57.77 -1.45
C ASN A 118 4.35 -57.16 -0.07
N ARG A 119 4.66 -57.89 1.00
CA ARG A 119 4.61 -57.45 2.39
C ARG A 119 5.96 -57.65 3.05
N ALA A 120 6.46 -56.63 3.75
CA ALA A 120 7.70 -56.70 4.52
C ALA A 120 7.55 -55.92 5.83
N SER A 121 7.95 -56.55 6.94
CA SER A 121 8.10 -55.87 8.23
C SER A 121 9.52 -56.01 8.78
N ASP A 122 9.88 -55.10 9.68
CA ASP A 122 10.99 -55.24 10.63
C ASP A 122 12.37 -55.50 9.99
N VAL A 123 12.76 -54.60 9.08
CA VAL A 123 14.06 -54.62 8.40
C VAL A 123 14.97 -53.56 9.03
N GLN A 124 16.05 -53.98 9.68
CA GLN A 124 17.00 -53.11 10.36
C GLN A 124 18.42 -53.21 9.77
N ALA A 125 19.05 -52.06 9.56
CA ALA A 125 20.49 -51.99 9.27
C ALA A 125 21.20 -51.00 10.21
N ILE A 126 22.39 -51.36 10.67
CA ILE A 126 23.24 -50.54 11.53
C ILE A 126 24.59 -50.37 10.83
N GLY A 127 24.93 -49.12 10.51
CA GLY A 127 26.24 -48.73 9.99
C GLY A 127 27.33 -48.85 11.05
N PHE A 128 28.59 -48.98 10.62
CA PHE A 128 29.71 -49.25 11.51
C PHE A 128 30.91 -48.35 11.19
N LYS A 129 31.63 -47.92 12.22
CA LYS A 129 32.90 -47.18 12.12
C LYS A 129 33.95 -47.90 12.97
N GLY A 130 35.10 -48.21 12.38
CA GLY A 130 36.22 -48.86 13.07
C GLY A 130 37.53 -48.14 12.80
N GLN A 131 38.42 -48.03 13.79
CA GLN A 131 39.75 -47.49 13.58
C GLN A 131 40.66 -48.49 12.82
N VAL A 132 41.49 -47.94 11.94
CA VAL A 132 42.66 -48.65 11.40
C VAL A 132 43.88 -48.13 12.14
N MET A 133 44.52 -48.98 12.94
CA MET A 133 45.72 -48.63 13.74
C MET A 133 47.02 -48.63 12.91
N VAL A 134 46.94 -48.22 11.64
CA VAL A 134 48.06 -47.91 10.75
C VAL A 134 47.59 -46.87 9.73
N GLY A 135 48.24 -45.70 9.65
CA GLY A 135 48.14 -44.78 8.51
C GLY A 135 46.79 -44.11 8.24
N ALA A 136 46.45 -43.06 9.02
CA ALA A 136 45.66 -41.90 8.58
C ALA A 136 44.29 -42.10 7.87
N GLY A 137 43.54 -43.19 8.14
CA GLY A 137 42.19 -43.38 7.58
C GLY A 137 41.20 -44.00 8.57
N SER A 138 40.06 -43.34 8.79
CA SER A 138 38.92 -43.94 9.51
C SER A 138 37.93 -44.56 8.52
N LEU A 139 37.66 -45.86 8.62
CA LEU A 139 36.73 -46.57 7.74
C LEU A 139 35.28 -46.40 8.23
N GLN A 140 34.37 -46.08 7.30
CA GLN A 140 32.97 -45.75 7.58
C GLN A 140 32.05 -46.56 6.66
N LEU A 141 31.27 -47.48 7.23
CA LEU A 141 30.31 -48.33 6.51
C LEU A 141 28.87 -47.84 6.77
N PRO A 142 28.18 -47.22 5.79
CA PRO A 142 26.82 -46.75 5.97
C PRO A 142 25.82 -47.91 6.03
N GLY A 143 24.91 -47.87 7.01
CA GLY A 143 23.82 -48.85 7.15
C GLY A 143 22.74 -48.64 6.09
N ARG A 144 22.22 -49.72 5.48
CA ARG A 144 21.09 -49.60 4.54
C ARG A 144 20.03 -50.67 4.75
N ALA A 145 18.84 -50.26 5.17
CA ALA A 145 17.65 -51.10 5.23
C ALA A 145 16.78 -50.86 3.99
N SER A 146 16.35 -51.90 3.27
CA SER A 146 15.41 -51.78 2.16
C SER A 146 14.32 -52.83 2.16
N ALA A 147 13.08 -52.42 1.88
CA ALA A 147 11.92 -53.29 1.78
C ALA A 147 11.11 -52.97 0.52
N ASN A 148 10.67 -54.00 -0.21
CA ASN A 148 9.85 -53.91 -1.43
C ASN A 148 10.37 -52.86 -2.45
N SER A 149 11.69 -52.70 -2.54
CA SER A 149 12.32 -51.56 -3.24
C SER A 149 12.99 -51.98 -4.56
N VAL A 150 13.27 -51.01 -5.42
CA VAL A 150 14.08 -51.18 -6.64
C VAL A 150 15.30 -50.29 -6.53
N LEU A 151 16.50 -50.86 -6.46
CA LEU A 151 17.75 -50.10 -6.37
C LEU A 151 18.59 -50.34 -7.64
N MET A 152 18.79 -49.29 -8.44
CA MET A 152 19.62 -49.30 -9.64
C MET A 152 20.92 -48.51 -9.38
N ASN A 153 22.07 -49.01 -9.82
CA ASN A 153 23.34 -48.28 -9.74
C ASN A 153 24.19 -48.53 -10.99
N GLU A 154 24.72 -47.46 -11.60
CA GLU A 154 25.63 -47.56 -12.75
C GLU A 154 25.03 -48.42 -13.89
N SER A 155 23.74 -48.22 -14.20
CA SER A 155 23.00 -48.97 -15.24
C SER A 155 22.40 -48.04 -16.29
N ASP A 156 22.52 -48.38 -17.57
CA ASP A 156 21.89 -47.63 -18.67
C ASP A 156 20.56 -48.28 -19.07
N THR A 157 19.46 -47.75 -18.53
CA THR A 157 18.09 -48.21 -18.81
C THR A 157 17.49 -47.47 -20.02
N VAL A 158 16.92 -48.22 -20.97
CA VAL A 158 16.31 -47.70 -22.21
C VAL A 158 14.95 -48.35 -22.43
N ARG A 159 13.91 -47.57 -22.74
CA ARG A 159 12.52 -48.04 -22.97
C ARG A 159 12.03 -49.06 -21.93
N THR A 160 12.38 -48.81 -20.66
CA THR A 160 12.15 -49.74 -19.55
C THR A 160 10.92 -49.37 -18.75
N GLN A 161 10.13 -50.35 -18.31
CA GLN A 161 8.95 -50.13 -17.47
C GLN A 161 9.21 -50.64 -16.04
N VAL A 162 9.19 -49.75 -15.04
CA VAL A 162 9.29 -50.08 -13.61
C VAL A 162 7.92 -49.88 -12.95
N THR A 163 7.40 -50.90 -12.28
CA THR A 163 6.07 -50.89 -11.65
C THR A 163 6.13 -51.35 -10.20
N GLY A 164 5.57 -50.57 -9.28
CA GLY A 164 5.42 -50.89 -7.86
C GLY A 164 3.96 -50.74 -7.43
N VAL A 165 3.23 -51.84 -7.26
CA VAL A 165 1.77 -51.80 -7.02
C VAL A 165 1.36 -52.57 -5.77
N GLY A 166 0.60 -51.93 -4.88
CA GLY A 166 -0.05 -52.59 -3.74
C GLY A 166 0.90 -53.20 -2.71
N ASN A 167 2.14 -52.74 -2.62
CA ASN A 167 3.13 -53.25 -1.66
C ASN A 167 2.93 -52.62 -0.27
N VAL A 168 3.23 -53.37 0.80
CA VAL A 168 3.13 -52.92 2.19
C VAL A 168 4.47 -53.10 2.89
N ALA A 169 5.01 -52.02 3.44
CA ALA A 169 6.26 -51.99 4.21
C ALA A 169 6.03 -51.35 5.59
N HIS A 170 6.55 -51.97 6.65
CA HIS A 170 6.44 -51.48 8.03
C HIS A 170 7.75 -51.64 8.81
N GLY A 171 8.10 -50.69 9.68
CA GLY A 171 9.20 -50.86 10.64
C GLY A 171 10.58 -50.97 9.99
N ILE A 172 10.88 -50.07 9.03
CA ILE A 172 12.16 -50.10 8.29
C ILE A 172 13.11 -49.10 8.94
N THR A 173 14.20 -49.57 9.55
CA THR A 173 15.09 -48.75 10.38
C THR A 173 16.54 -48.83 9.92
N ALA A 174 17.18 -47.69 9.70
CA ALA A 174 18.61 -47.59 9.42
C ALA A 174 19.31 -46.66 10.42
N VAL A 175 20.30 -47.16 11.15
CA VAL A 175 21.19 -46.35 11.98
C VAL A 175 22.47 -46.12 11.19
N GLY A 176 22.90 -44.88 11.02
CA GLY A 176 24.09 -44.53 10.24
C GLY A 176 23.91 -44.68 8.72
N GLY A 177 22.74 -44.34 8.16
CA GLY A 177 22.52 -44.38 6.71
C GLY A 177 21.06 -44.32 6.27
N SER A 178 20.62 -45.23 5.39
CA SER A 178 19.36 -45.09 4.63
C SER A 178 18.33 -46.20 4.87
N ALA A 179 17.07 -45.80 5.11
CA ALA A 179 15.91 -46.68 5.27
C ALA A 179 14.96 -46.48 4.09
N LEU A 180 14.74 -47.52 3.30
CA LEU A 180 14.05 -47.47 2.01
C LEU A 180 12.84 -48.40 2.00
N ALA A 181 11.64 -47.89 1.79
CA ALA A 181 10.38 -48.64 1.88
C ALA A 181 9.50 -48.37 0.67
N ASN A 182 9.22 -49.41 -0.13
CA ASN A 182 8.59 -49.30 -1.45
C ASN A 182 9.28 -48.25 -2.35
N ALA A 183 10.58 -48.03 -2.18
CA ALA A 183 11.32 -46.95 -2.83
C ALA A 183 11.92 -47.40 -4.16
N LEU A 184 12.01 -46.48 -5.11
CA LEU A 184 12.85 -46.63 -6.31
C LEU A 184 14.03 -45.66 -6.18
N THR A 185 15.25 -46.18 -6.18
CA THR A 185 16.46 -45.35 -6.17
C THR A 185 17.32 -45.65 -7.39
N THR A 186 17.78 -44.63 -8.12
CA THR A 186 18.80 -44.79 -9.17
C THR A 186 20.01 -43.93 -8.85
N SER A 187 21.21 -44.47 -9.06
CA SER A 187 22.46 -43.73 -8.88
C SER A 187 23.39 -43.93 -10.07
N LYS A 188 23.99 -42.85 -10.60
CA LYS A 188 24.95 -42.88 -11.72
C LYS A 188 24.46 -43.63 -12.98
N SER A 189 23.15 -43.71 -13.17
CA SER A 189 22.48 -44.49 -14.21
C SER A 189 22.03 -43.63 -15.39
N THR A 190 21.60 -44.22 -16.50
CA THR A 190 20.86 -43.52 -17.57
C THR A 190 19.43 -44.05 -17.65
N LEU A 191 18.45 -43.18 -17.87
CA LEU A 191 17.02 -43.51 -17.97
C LEU A 191 16.44 -42.89 -19.24
N GLU A 192 16.50 -43.59 -20.37
CA GLU A 192 15.93 -43.14 -21.64
C GLU A 192 14.56 -43.82 -21.87
N ASP A 193 13.51 -43.03 -22.11
CA ASP A 193 12.12 -43.46 -22.31
C ASP A 193 11.60 -44.42 -21.22
N THR A 194 12.09 -44.25 -20.00
CA THR A 194 11.78 -45.13 -18.86
C THR A 194 10.48 -44.69 -18.17
N ARG A 195 9.53 -45.62 -18.01
CA ARG A 195 8.25 -45.38 -17.33
C ARG A 195 8.23 -46.01 -15.94
N ILE A 196 8.09 -45.18 -14.93
CA ILE A 196 7.99 -45.52 -13.52
C ILE A 196 6.54 -45.33 -13.07
N SER A 197 5.93 -46.35 -12.49
CA SER A 197 4.59 -46.25 -11.90
C SER A 197 4.55 -46.84 -10.49
N GLN A 198 4.09 -46.06 -9.52
CA GLN A 198 3.86 -46.52 -8.15
C GLN A 198 2.41 -46.26 -7.74
N SER A 199 1.64 -47.31 -7.47
CA SER A 199 0.21 -47.17 -7.14
C SER A 199 -0.24 -48.02 -5.94
N GLY A 200 -0.99 -47.41 -5.03
CA GLY A 200 -1.63 -48.11 -3.91
C GLY A 200 -0.66 -48.70 -2.87
N ASN A 201 0.59 -48.25 -2.81
CA ASN A 201 1.58 -48.75 -1.86
C ASN A 201 1.40 -48.13 -0.47
N GLN A 202 1.71 -48.87 0.58
CA GLN A 202 1.67 -48.41 1.97
C GLN A 202 3.04 -48.56 2.63
N ALA A 203 3.55 -47.49 3.23
CA ALA A 203 4.80 -47.48 3.98
C ALA A 203 4.55 -46.85 5.37
N ARG A 204 4.95 -47.53 6.45
CA ARG A 204 4.74 -47.07 7.83
C ARG A 204 6.00 -47.24 8.69
N ASP A 205 6.28 -46.26 9.55
CA ASP A 205 7.36 -46.31 10.54
C ASP A 205 8.74 -46.54 9.90
N ILE A 206 9.15 -45.57 9.08
CA ILE A 206 10.42 -45.58 8.34
C ILE A 206 11.38 -44.63 9.06
N ARG A 207 12.52 -45.14 9.56
CA ARG A 207 13.42 -44.38 10.43
C ARG A 207 14.86 -44.42 9.94
N ALA A 208 15.47 -43.27 9.74
CA ALA A 208 16.88 -43.13 9.40
C ALA A 208 17.61 -42.25 10.42
N GLY A 209 18.74 -42.71 10.93
CA GLY A 209 19.60 -41.97 11.84
C GLY A 209 20.92 -41.58 11.20
N GLY A 210 21.22 -40.29 11.18
CA GLY A 210 22.52 -39.72 10.85
C GLY A 210 23.17 -39.16 12.11
N GLY A 211 24.20 -39.85 12.62
CA GLY A 211 24.89 -39.50 13.87
C GLY A 211 25.58 -40.70 14.52
N SER A 212 26.59 -40.45 15.35
CA SER A 212 27.42 -41.47 15.98
C SER A 212 26.72 -42.19 17.14
N ALA A 213 25.91 -43.21 16.79
CA ALA A 213 25.32 -44.13 17.76
C ALA A 213 26.39 -45.05 18.38
N GLY A 214 27.10 -44.54 19.39
CA GLY A 214 27.89 -45.35 20.31
C GLY A 214 26.98 -46.20 21.20
N VAL A 215 26.59 -47.38 20.69
CA VAL A 215 26.15 -48.48 21.57
C VAL A 215 27.34 -48.78 22.50
N GLY A 216 27.07 -49.00 23.80
CA GLY A 216 27.99 -48.70 24.89
C GLY A 216 29.41 -49.29 24.85
N TRP A 217 30.24 -48.85 25.80
CA TRP A 217 31.69 -49.07 25.95
C TRP A 217 32.61 -48.06 25.23
N GLY A 218 32.51 -46.80 25.64
CA GLY A 218 33.73 -46.05 26.00
C GLY A 218 34.60 -45.44 24.90
N ALA A 219 34.03 -44.84 23.85
CA ALA A 219 34.78 -43.92 22.99
C ALA A 219 33.87 -42.78 22.46
N VAL A 220 34.29 -41.53 22.66
CA VAL A 220 33.66 -40.36 22.02
C VAL A 220 34.24 -40.25 20.61
N LEU A 221 33.40 -40.36 19.58
CA LEU A 221 33.83 -40.20 18.19
C LEU A 221 32.84 -39.36 17.40
N ASP A 222 33.38 -38.30 16.81
CA ASP A 222 32.69 -37.42 15.86
C ASP A 222 32.60 -38.11 14.49
N ALA A 223 31.44 -38.01 13.83
CA ALA A 223 31.17 -38.62 12.52
C ALA A 223 29.92 -38.05 11.84
N GLN A 224 30.11 -37.38 10.71
CA GLN A 224 29.02 -37.01 9.81
C GLN A 224 28.53 -38.28 9.06
N LEU A 225 27.31 -38.70 9.34
CA LEU A 225 26.55 -39.71 8.58
C LEU A 225 25.24 -39.06 8.18
N ASN A 226 24.91 -39.05 6.88
CA ASN A 226 23.68 -38.44 6.41
C ASN A 226 22.54 -39.47 6.41
N GLY A 227 21.51 -39.22 7.21
CA GLY A 227 20.31 -40.06 7.29
C GLY A 227 19.40 -39.85 6.06
N VAL A 228 18.83 -40.94 5.51
CA VAL A 228 17.76 -40.82 4.50
C VAL A 228 16.64 -41.81 4.77
N ALA A 229 15.46 -41.32 5.13
CA ALA A 229 14.24 -42.13 5.26
C ALA A 229 13.35 -41.93 4.03
N ALA A 230 13.10 -42.99 3.25
CA ALA A 230 12.38 -42.90 1.98
C ALA A 230 11.20 -43.87 1.92
N ALA A 231 9.98 -43.34 1.99
CA ALA A 231 8.71 -44.05 2.00
C ALA A 231 7.93 -43.80 0.70
N ASN A 232 7.69 -44.83 -0.11
CA ASN A 232 7.07 -44.74 -1.44
C ASN A 232 7.72 -43.66 -2.34
N ALA A 233 9.03 -43.44 -2.22
CA ALA A 233 9.72 -42.35 -2.90
C ALA A 233 10.42 -42.81 -4.19
N VAL A 234 10.64 -41.87 -5.12
CA VAL A 234 11.48 -42.05 -6.31
C VAL A 234 12.66 -41.09 -6.20
N ALA A 235 13.88 -41.59 -6.01
CA ALA A 235 15.09 -40.79 -5.84
C ALA A 235 16.11 -41.10 -6.95
N LEU A 236 16.40 -40.12 -7.80
CA LEU A 236 17.32 -40.24 -8.93
C LEU A 236 18.52 -39.33 -8.68
N ALA A 237 19.67 -39.91 -8.35
CA ALA A 237 20.89 -39.19 -8.00
C ALA A 237 22.01 -39.42 -9.04
N GLY A 238 22.79 -38.40 -9.41
CA GLY A 238 23.96 -38.57 -10.27
C GLY A 238 23.67 -39.14 -11.67
N SER A 239 22.40 -39.19 -12.09
CA SER A 239 21.92 -40.00 -13.22
C SER A 239 21.63 -39.12 -14.45
N ARG A 240 21.43 -39.75 -15.61
CA ARG A 240 20.89 -39.16 -16.84
C ARG A 240 19.48 -39.70 -17.10
N VAL A 241 18.58 -38.91 -17.70
CA VAL A 241 17.13 -39.10 -17.74
C VAL A 241 16.59 -38.35 -18.97
N ARG A 242 15.86 -39.04 -19.86
CA ARG A 242 15.32 -38.48 -21.11
C ARG A 242 14.01 -39.19 -21.42
N GLY A 243 12.93 -38.45 -21.70
CA GLY A 243 11.61 -39.04 -21.97
C GLY A 243 10.96 -39.78 -20.80
N ALA A 244 11.52 -39.71 -19.59
CA ALA A 244 11.04 -40.48 -18.46
C ALA A 244 9.69 -39.99 -17.91
N GLN A 245 8.84 -40.94 -17.54
CA GLN A 245 7.50 -40.68 -17.00
C GLN A 245 7.37 -41.31 -15.61
N ILE A 246 7.10 -40.50 -14.59
CA ILE A 246 6.92 -40.92 -13.19
C ILE A 246 5.46 -40.67 -12.80
N ASP A 247 4.68 -41.74 -12.61
CA ASP A 247 3.27 -41.69 -12.21
C ASP A 247 3.11 -42.30 -10.79
N GLN A 248 2.92 -41.48 -9.75
CA GLN A 248 2.66 -41.93 -8.37
C GLN A 248 1.20 -41.66 -7.96
N SER A 249 0.43 -42.69 -7.63
CA SER A 249 -1.00 -42.53 -7.31
C SER A 249 -1.51 -43.34 -6.11
N ARG A 250 -2.36 -42.73 -5.27
CA ARG A 250 -3.04 -43.39 -4.14
C ARG A 250 -2.08 -44.10 -3.17
N ASN A 251 -0.84 -43.63 -3.03
CA ASN A 251 0.13 -44.20 -2.08
C ASN A 251 -0.07 -43.57 -0.69
N THR A 252 0.18 -44.35 0.37
CA THR A 252 0.09 -43.90 1.77
C THR A 252 1.45 -44.05 2.45
N ALA A 253 2.00 -42.97 2.98
CA ALA A 253 3.23 -42.95 3.76
C ALA A 253 2.95 -42.33 5.15
N GLN A 254 3.32 -43.02 6.22
CA GLN A 254 3.07 -42.56 7.59
C GLN A 254 4.28 -42.79 8.51
N GLY A 255 4.68 -41.77 9.27
CA GLY A 255 5.77 -41.89 10.25
C GLY A 255 7.14 -42.11 9.58
N SER A 256 7.53 -41.17 8.72
CA SER A 256 8.87 -41.13 8.12
C SER A 256 9.74 -40.15 8.91
N LEU A 257 10.76 -40.66 9.60
CA LEU A 257 11.65 -39.89 10.46
C LEU A 257 13.09 -40.00 9.97
N SER A 258 13.72 -38.86 9.71
CA SER A 258 15.17 -38.79 9.49
C SER A 258 15.82 -37.87 10.53
N VAL A 259 16.89 -38.34 11.16
CA VAL A 259 17.80 -37.51 11.97
C VAL A 259 19.08 -37.32 11.15
N GLY A 260 19.67 -36.13 11.14
CA GLY A 260 20.89 -35.83 10.39
C GLY A 260 20.75 -35.97 8.88
N GLY A 261 19.58 -35.65 8.30
CA GLY A 261 19.37 -35.72 6.85
C GLY A 261 17.91 -35.60 6.41
N SER A 262 17.49 -36.37 5.40
CA SER A 262 16.24 -36.13 4.66
C SER A 262 15.17 -37.21 4.83
N ALA A 263 13.93 -36.78 5.04
CA ALA A 263 12.73 -37.63 5.06
C ALA A 263 11.89 -37.40 3.79
N LEU A 264 11.70 -38.45 2.99
CA LEU A 264 10.94 -38.46 1.74
C LEU A 264 9.70 -39.35 1.90
N ALA A 265 8.50 -38.81 1.66
CA ALA A 265 7.24 -39.54 1.77
C ALA A 265 6.37 -39.29 0.54
N ASN A 266 6.13 -40.32 -0.27
CA ASN A 266 5.47 -40.24 -1.60
C ASN A 266 6.09 -39.17 -2.52
N SER A 267 7.40 -38.91 -2.41
CA SER A 267 8.06 -37.77 -3.08
C SER A 267 8.98 -38.21 -4.22
N VAL A 268 9.14 -37.34 -5.22
CA VAL A 268 10.13 -37.48 -6.29
C VAL A 268 11.30 -36.53 -6.00
N SER A 269 12.52 -37.05 -6.02
CA SER A 269 13.74 -36.25 -5.84
C SER A 269 14.71 -36.52 -7.00
N LEU A 270 15.09 -35.46 -7.71
CA LEU A 270 16.14 -35.44 -8.72
C LEU A 270 17.32 -34.64 -8.16
N SER A 271 18.52 -35.22 -8.17
CA SER A 271 19.72 -34.56 -7.62
C SER A 271 20.95 -34.87 -8.46
N ASP A 272 21.82 -33.88 -8.65
CA ASP A 272 23.15 -34.02 -9.25
C ASP A 272 23.12 -34.63 -10.66
N TYR A 273 22.12 -34.24 -11.45
CA TYR A 273 21.81 -34.78 -12.75
C TYR A 273 22.92 -34.53 -13.80
N GLN A 274 23.33 -35.55 -14.55
CA GLN A 274 24.42 -35.48 -15.55
C GLN A 274 23.94 -35.61 -17.00
N GLY A 275 23.38 -34.54 -17.57
CA GLY A 275 23.02 -34.47 -18.99
C GLY A 275 22.64 -33.06 -19.42
N THR A 276 22.78 -32.76 -20.71
CA THR A 276 22.59 -31.40 -21.23
C THR A 276 21.14 -30.94 -21.33
N ASP A 277 20.15 -31.84 -21.39
CA ASP A 277 18.71 -31.51 -21.32
C ASP A 277 17.88 -32.68 -20.72
N LEU A 278 16.97 -32.38 -19.79
CA LEU A 278 15.85 -33.24 -19.40
C LEU A 278 14.69 -33.05 -20.39
N ARG A 279 14.76 -33.71 -21.55
CA ARG A 279 13.71 -33.59 -22.61
C ARG A 279 12.49 -34.45 -22.33
N ALA A 280 11.29 -33.90 -22.51
CA ALA A 280 9.99 -34.61 -22.45
C ALA A 280 9.70 -35.38 -21.15
N TYR A 281 10.23 -34.91 -20.02
CA TYR A 281 10.02 -35.49 -18.69
C TYR A 281 8.61 -35.21 -18.13
N ARG A 282 7.99 -36.20 -17.48
CA ARG A 282 6.73 -36.01 -16.73
C ARG A 282 6.83 -36.58 -15.32
N ALA A 283 6.42 -35.80 -14.32
CA ALA A 283 6.09 -36.30 -12.99
C ALA A 283 4.66 -35.93 -12.59
N GLN A 284 3.89 -36.94 -12.21
CA GLN A 284 2.50 -36.81 -11.78
C GLN A 284 2.29 -37.53 -10.44
N GLN A 285 1.84 -36.79 -9.44
CA GLN A 285 1.47 -37.27 -8.11
C GLN A 285 -0.01 -37.00 -7.88
N SER A 286 -0.83 -38.03 -7.66
CA SER A 286 -2.27 -37.85 -7.43
C SER A 286 -2.91 -38.76 -6.38
N GLY A 287 -3.72 -38.18 -5.50
CA GLY A 287 -4.43 -38.90 -4.45
C GLY A 287 -3.53 -39.54 -3.38
N ASN A 288 -2.25 -39.12 -3.27
CA ASN A 288 -1.32 -39.67 -2.29
C ASN A 288 -1.57 -39.06 -0.90
N THR A 289 -1.27 -39.82 0.15
CA THR A 289 -1.41 -39.39 1.56
C THR A 289 -0.07 -39.53 2.28
N ALA A 290 0.47 -38.44 2.81
CA ALA A 290 1.69 -38.41 3.60
C ALA A 290 1.39 -37.84 5.00
N LYS A 291 1.79 -38.53 6.07
CA LYS A 291 1.54 -38.09 7.45
C LYS A 291 2.71 -38.33 8.39
N ALA A 292 3.02 -37.36 9.26
CA ALA A 292 4.16 -37.41 10.19
C ALA A 292 5.47 -37.68 9.43
N VAL A 293 5.97 -36.62 8.77
CA VAL A 293 7.18 -36.64 7.94
C VAL A 293 8.17 -35.65 8.56
N ASP A 294 9.13 -36.17 9.32
CA ASP A 294 9.94 -35.39 10.23
C ASP A 294 11.43 -35.51 9.86
N ALA A 295 12.12 -34.38 9.69
CA ALA A 295 13.53 -34.32 9.33
C ALA A 295 14.31 -33.40 10.30
N TRP A 296 15.18 -33.97 11.13
CA TRP A 296 15.90 -33.23 12.16
C TRP A 296 17.34 -32.98 11.75
N GLY A 297 17.65 -31.73 11.37
CA GLY A 297 19.02 -31.22 11.29
C GLY A 297 19.63 -31.26 12.69
N GLY A 298 20.91 -31.62 12.79
CA GLY A 298 21.50 -32.20 14.00
C GLY A 298 21.28 -31.43 15.30
N GLU A 299 20.22 -31.77 16.04
CA GLU A 299 19.94 -31.26 17.38
C GLU A 299 19.30 -32.33 18.26
N ALA A 300 20.10 -32.96 19.11
CA ALA A 300 19.74 -33.38 20.47
C ALA A 300 20.94 -34.07 21.14
N THR A 301 21.55 -33.40 22.11
CA THR A 301 22.40 -34.06 23.10
C THR A 301 21.53 -34.81 24.11
N VAL A 302 21.63 -36.14 24.12
CA VAL A 302 21.33 -36.93 25.32
C VAL A 302 22.52 -37.87 25.55
N LEU A 303 23.16 -37.72 26.72
CA LEU A 303 24.43 -38.35 27.15
C LEU A 303 25.74 -37.73 26.60
N LYS A 304 26.32 -36.84 27.43
CA LYS A 304 27.76 -36.55 27.54
C LYS A 304 28.46 -35.79 26.38
N GLY A 305 28.19 -34.49 26.30
CA GLY A 305 29.27 -33.49 26.21
C GLY A 305 30.18 -33.49 24.97
N ALA A 306 29.63 -33.65 23.77
CA ALA A 306 30.35 -33.42 22.51
C ALA A 306 29.71 -32.29 21.70
N ILE A 307 30.54 -31.49 21.03
CA ILE A 307 30.12 -30.44 20.08
C ILE A 307 29.99 -31.11 18.71
N ALA A 308 28.83 -31.01 18.06
CA ALA A 308 28.61 -31.51 16.69
C ALA A 308 28.66 -30.35 15.69
N SER A 309 29.19 -30.58 14.48
CA SER A 309 29.15 -29.58 13.40
C SER A 309 27.74 -29.46 12.79
N VAL A 310 27.37 -28.25 12.36
CA VAL A 310 25.98 -27.84 12.10
C VAL A 310 25.68 -27.77 10.60
N ASP A 311 26.46 -28.46 9.77
CA ASP A 311 26.51 -28.24 8.31
C ASP A 311 25.40 -28.98 7.53
N ASN A 312 24.65 -29.88 8.19
CA ASN A 312 23.64 -30.74 7.56
C ASN A 312 22.22 -30.16 7.65
N ALA A 313 21.79 -29.45 6.61
CA ALA A 313 20.41 -29.00 6.44
C ALA A 313 19.45 -30.18 6.21
N ALA A 314 18.43 -30.33 7.05
CA ALA A 314 17.45 -31.41 6.93
C ALA A 314 16.26 -31.04 6.03
N MET A 315 15.75 -32.01 5.27
CA MET A 315 14.63 -31.81 4.34
C MET A 315 13.52 -32.83 4.55
N ALA A 316 12.33 -32.36 4.90
CA ALA A 316 11.11 -33.16 4.98
C ALA A 316 10.25 -32.90 3.73
N LEU A 317 10.15 -33.87 2.82
CA LEU A 317 9.43 -33.78 1.55
C LEU A 317 8.23 -34.74 1.54
N ALA A 318 7.01 -34.20 1.61
CA ALA A 318 5.76 -34.97 1.70
C ALA A 318 4.85 -34.71 0.49
N ASN A 319 4.65 -35.72 -0.37
CA ASN A 319 4.03 -35.59 -1.69
C ASN A 319 4.64 -34.42 -2.50
N SER A 320 5.96 -34.28 -2.51
CA SER A 320 6.64 -33.17 -3.17
C SER A 320 7.52 -33.64 -4.33
N ILE A 321 7.77 -32.73 -5.27
CA ILE A 321 8.71 -32.93 -6.38
C ILE A 321 9.89 -31.97 -6.18
N SER A 322 11.08 -32.50 -5.98
CA SER A 322 12.32 -31.72 -5.83
C SER A 322 13.24 -31.96 -7.03
N VAL A 323 13.75 -30.88 -7.63
CA VAL A 323 14.75 -30.91 -8.69
C VAL A 323 15.92 -30.00 -8.27
N ASN A 324 17.10 -30.60 -8.10
CA ASN A 324 18.33 -29.90 -7.76
C ASN A 324 19.36 -30.08 -8.90
N ARG A 325 19.68 -28.96 -9.55
CA ARG A 325 20.51 -28.78 -10.75
C ARG A 325 19.94 -29.39 -12.05
N GLY A 326 19.82 -28.54 -13.09
CA GLY A 326 19.70 -28.97 -14.49
C GLY A 326 18.68 -28.21 -15.36
N ASP A 327 18.79 -28.40 -16.67
CA ASP A 327 17.87 -27.83 -17.68
C ASP A 327 16.70 -28.80 -17.99
N LEU A 328 15.50 -28.44 -17.56
CA LEU A 328 14.20 -29.04 -17.90
C LEU A 328 13.70 -28.43 -19.21
N GLN A 329 13.61 -29.21 -20.30
CA GLN A 329 13.26 -28.68 -21.62
C GLN A 329 12.21 -29.53 -22.37
N GLY A 330 11.50 -28.89 -23.30
CA GLY A 330 10.67 -29.59 -24.29
C GLY A 330 9.43 -30.27 -23.71
N SER A 331 8.43 -29.48 -23.33
CA SER A 331 7.11 -29.95 -22.86
C SER A 331 7.15 -30.78 -21.57
N THR A 332 8.04 -30.44 -20.62
CA THR A 332 8.02 -31.14 -19.32
C THR A 332 6.77 -30.80 -18.53
N ARG A 333 6.27 -31.72 -17.69
CA ARG A 333 5.05 -31.51 -16.90
C ARG A 333 5.20 -32.02 -15.47
N HIS A 334 4.92 -31.13 -14.52
CA HIS A 334 4.85 -31.43 -13.09
C HIS A 334 3.41 -31.24 -12.60
N MET A 335 2.78 -32.33 -12.12
CA MET A 335 1.39 -32.33 -11.67
C MET A 335 1.24 -32.88 -10.26
N LEU A 336 0.56 -32.13 -9.39
CA LEU A 336 0.14 -32.51 -8.05
C LEU A 336 -1.38 -32.33 -7.96
N SER A 337 -2.13 -33.43 -7.85
CA SER A 337 -3.60 -33.40 -7.89
C SER A 337 -4.25 -34.21 -6.76
N GLY A 338 -4.97 -33.55 -5.85
CA GLY A 338 -5.73 -34.22 -4.80
C GLY A 338 -4.88 -34.94 -3.74
N ASN A 339 -3.63 -34.51 -3.51
CA ASN A 339 -2.77 -35.11 -2.49
C ASN A 339 -3.04 -34.53 -1.10
N GLN A 340 -2.84 -35.32 -0.05
CA GLN A 340 -3.01 -34.93 1.35
C GLN A 340 -1.69 -35.06 2.11
N ALA A 341 -1.25 -33.98 2.77
CA ALA A 341 -0.10 -33.93 3.65
C ALA A 341 -0.52 -33.39 5.04
N ASP A 342 -0.11 -34.07 6.12
CA ASP A 342 -0.45 -33.69 7.50
C ASP A 342 0.74 -33.94 8.44
N THR A 343 1.16 -32.93 9.21
CA THR A 343 2.32 -32.99 10.11
C THR A 343 3.61 -33.28 9.34
N VAL A 344 4.23 -32.21 8.84
CA VAL A 344 5.53 -32.25 8.16
C VAL A 344 6.45 -31.28 8.86
N GLN A 345 7.53 -31.79 9.47
CA GLN A 345 8.39 -30.99 10.34
C GLN A 345 9.85 -31.05 9.89
N ALA A 346 10.54 -29.91 9.88
CA ALA A 346 11.97 -29.88 9.69
C ALA A 346 12.68 -28.96 10.69
N ALA A 347 13.65 -29.50 11.43
CA ALA A 347 14.55 -28.69 12.26
C ALA A 347 15.84 -28.38 11.49
N GLY A 348 16.29 -27.12 11.49
CA GLY A 348 17.53 -26.72 10.81
C GLY A 348 17.50 -26.87 9.28
N GLY A 349 16.33 -26.74 8.64
CA GLY A 349 16.21 -26.86 7.19
C GLY A 349 14.80 -26.60 6.64
N GLY A 350 14.33 -27.44 5.72
CA GLY A 350 13.11 -27.19 4.93
C GLY A 350 12.03 -28.26 5.10
N ALA A 351 10.78 -27.81 5.32
CA ALA A 351 9.58 -28.64 5.31
C ALA A 351 8.74 -28.30 4.08
N SER A 352 8.46 -29.30 3.24
CA SER A 352 7.77 -29.14 1.95
C SER A 352 6.65 -30.15 1.80
N ALA A 353 5.43 -29.66 1.59
CA ALA A 353 4.22 -30.48 1.48
C ALA A 353 3.43 -30.16 0.21
N ASN A 354 3.07 -31.19 -0.58
CA ASN A 354 2.34 -31.06 -1.84
C ASN A 354 2.93 -29.99 -2.79
N SER A 355 4.25 -29.83 -2.79
CA SER A 355 4.93 -28.66 -3.38
C SER A 355 5.97 -29.07 -4.41
N ILE A 356 6.33 -28.13 -5.28
CA ILE A 356 7.43 -28.28 -6.23
C ILE A 356 8.56 -27.36 -5.81
N TRP A 357 9.76 -27.91 -5.69
CA TRP A 357 10.98 -27.15 -5.43
C TRP A 357 11.92 -27.34 -6.62
N LEU A 358 12.19 -26.24 -7.33
CA LEU A 358 13.24 -26.14 -8.33
C LEU A 358 14.40 -25.37 -7.70
N ASP A 359 15.58 -25.96 -7.74
CA ASP A 359 16.79 -25.44 -7.10
C ASP A 359 17.93 -25.54 -8.13
N ASP A 360 18.56 -24.42 -8.49
CA ASP A 360 19.58 -24.35 -9.55
C ASP A 360 19.13 -24.97 -10.89
N SER A 361 17.84 -24.82 -11.23
CA SER A 361 17.17 -25.54 -12.32
C SER A 361 16.39 -24.63 -13.27
N THR A 362 16.53 -24.83 -14.57
CA THR A 362 15.87 -24.03 -15.62
C THR A 362 14.79 -24.82 -16.33
N ALA A 363 13.52 -24.42 -16.22
CA ALA A 363 12.40 -25.03 -16.93
C ALA A 363 11.93 -24.18 -18.11
N ARG A 364 12.14 -24.67 -19.34
CA ARG A 364 11.68 -24.04 -20.59
C ARG A 364 10.50 -24.80 -21.20
N ASN A 365 9.52 -24.09 -21.76
CA ASN A 365 8.38 -24.66 -22.47
C ASN A 365 7.72 -25.82 -21.70
N SER A 366 7.38 -25.60 -20.43
CA SER A 366 6.97 -26.65 -19.49
C SER A 366 5.64 -26.29 -18.80
N GLN A 367 5.07 -27.19 -18.00
CA GLN A 367 3.80 -26.94 -17.31
C GLN A 367 3.86 -27.36 -15.85
N VAL A 368 3.44 -26.46 -14.96
CA VAL A 368 3.30 -26.71 -13.52
C VAL A 368 1.83 -26.62 -13.12
N THR A 369 1.32 -27.63 -12.41
CA THR A 369 -0.08 -27.63 -11.93
C THR A 369 -0.20 -28.28 -10.55
N LEU A 370 -0.69 -27.50 -9.58
CA LEU A 370 -1.05 -27.94 -8.23
C LEU A 370 -2.55 -27.70 -8.05
N THR A 371 -3.35 -28.76 -7.98
CA THR A 371 -4.82 -28.67 -7.90
C THR A 371 -5.43 -29.55 -6.81
N GLY A 372 -6.37 -28.99 -6.03
CA GLY A 372 -7.14 -29.75 -5.04
C GLY A 372 -6.33 -30.40 -3.90
N ASN A 373 -5.08 -29.97 -3.67
CA ASN A 373 -4.23 -30.58 -2.64
C ASN A 373 -4.54 -30.00 -1.25
N THR A 374 -4.40 -30.82 -0.20
CA THR A 374 -4.62 -30.44 1.20
C THR A 374 -3.32 -30.58 2.00
N ALA A 375 -2.82 -29.50 2.61
CA ALA A 375 -1.63 -29.52 3.46
C ALA A 375 -1.92 -28.94 4.84
N ARG A 376 -1.56 -29.65 5.92
CA ARG A 376 -1.80 -29.23 7.31
C ARG A 376 -0.58 -29.44 8.21
N ASN A 377 -0.37 -28.52 9.16
CA ASN A 377 0.69 -28.62 10.19
C ASN A 377 2.10 -28.77 9.58
N ILE A 378 2.53 -27.74 8.85
CA ILE A 378 3.84 -27.70 8.16
C ILE A 378 4.75 -26.74 8.91
N ASP A 379 5.66 -27.26 9.71
CA ASP A 379 6.43 -26.48 10.69
C ASP A 379 7.94 -26.60 10.42
N THR A 380 8.69 -25.50 10.44
CA THR A 380 10.15 -25.54 10.58
C THR A 380 10.62 -24.92 11.89
N ALA A 381 11.57 -25.61 12.54
CA ALA A 381 12.25 -25.17 13.74
C ALA A 381 13.67 -24.65 13.41
N GLY A 382 13.98 -23.43 13.84
CA GLY A 382 15.37 -23.01 14.01
C GLY A 382 16.00 -23.75 15.20
N GLY A 383 17.25 -24.21 15.06
CA GLY A 383 17.90 -25.04 16.06
C GLY A 383 18.41 -24.28 17.29
N ARG A 384 18.32 -24.89 18.48
CA ARG A 384 18.61 -24.28 19.80
C ARG A 384 19.77 -24.93 20.55
N ALA A 385 21.00 -24.63 20.15
CA ALA A 385 22.18 -25.04 20.92
C ALA A 385 22.17 -24.46 22.37
N THR A 386 22.04 -25.33 23.38
CA THR A 386 22.33 -25.01 24.79
C THR A 386 23.65 -25.64 25.21
N ILE A 387 24.62 -24.82 25.64
CA ILE A 387 25.95 -25.27 26.08
C ILE A 387 26.11 -24.97 27.57
N GLY A 388 26.35 -26.01 28.38
CA GLY A 388 26.97 -25.87 29.70
C GLY A 388 26.32 -24.88 30.69
N GLY A 389 24.98 -24.84 30.77
CA GLY A 389 24.27 -24.00 31.76
C GLY A 389 24.24 -22.50 31.46
N GLY A 390 24.82 -22.05 30.34
CA GLY A 390 24.74 -20.67 29.87
C GLY A 390 24.03 -20.57 28.51
N TYR A 391 23.30 -19.48 28.28
CA TYR A 391 22.75 -19.17 26.96
C TYR A 391 23.89 -18.76 26.02
N VAL A 392 24.26 -19.65 25.10
CA VAL A 392 25.13 -19.35 23.94
C VAL A 392 24.23 -19.23 22.70
N GLY A 393 24.55 -18.30 21.80
CA GLY A 393 23.61 -17.81 20.78
C GLY A 393 23.02 -18.89 19.86
N SER A 394 21.73 -18.75 19.55
CA SER A 394 21.00 -19.60 18.62
C SER A 394 21.48 -19.38 17.17
N PHE A 395 22.03 -20.43 16.56
CA PHE A 395 22.47 -20.43 15.15
C PHE A 395 21.33 -20.88 14.21
N GLU A 396 20.23 -20.14 14.21
CA GLU A 396 19.07 -20.42 13.34
C GLU A 396 19.33 -19.91 11.91
N ARG A 397 19.84 -20.75 11.01
CA ARG A 397 19.95 -20.42 9.57
C ARG A 397 18.82 -21.06 8.75
N GLN A 398 18.08 -20.21 8.03
CA GLN A 398 17.33 -20.53 6.80
C GLN A 398 16.24 -21.62 6.92
N GLY A 399 15.45 -21.62 8.00
CA GLY A 399 14.25 -22.45 8.09
C GLY A 399 13.15 -22.05 7.09
N ARG A 400 12.68 -22.99 6.26
CA ARG A 400 11.68 -22.74 5.20
C ARG A 400 10.51 -23.73 5.26
N ALA A 401 9.32 -23.25 5.60
CA ALA A 401 8.08 -24.03 5.56
C ALA A 401 7.27 -23.71 4.29
N VAL A 402 7.04 -24.69 3.42
CA VAL A 402 6.32 -24.51 2.15
C VAL A 402 5.22 -25.55 1.93
N ALA A 403 4.04 -25.10 1.50
CA ALA A 403 2.86 -25.95 1.38
C ALA A 403 2.03 -25.59 0.12
N ASN A 404 1.62 -26.60 -0.65
CA ASN A 404 0.87 -26.43 -1.92
C ASN A 404 1.50 -25.38 -2.87
N SER A 405 2.83 -25.22 -2.85
CA SER A 405 3.53 -24.07 -3.45
C SER A 405 4.54 -24.46 -4.53
N LEU A 406 4.93 -23.49 -5.37
CA LEU A 406 6.06 -23.60 -6.29
C LEU A 406 7.21 -22.71 -5.76
N VAL A 407 8.38 -23.30 -5.58
CA VAL A 407 9.61 -22.62 -5.14
C VAL A 407 10.64 -22.68 -6.25
N LEU A 408 11.22 -21.52 -6.59
CA LEU A 408 12.40 -21.35 -7.43
C LEU A 408 13.51 -20.78 -6.56
N ASP A 409 14.62 -21.48 -6.44
CA ASP A 409 15.77 -21.05 -5.62
C ASP A 409 17.09 -21.14 -6.39
N ARG A 410 18.12 -20.44 -5.88
CA ARG A 410 19.52 -20.45 -6.36
C ARG A 410 19.64 -20.45 -7.90
N GLN A 411 19.35 -19.33 -8.58
CA GLN A 411 19.45 -19.17 -10.04
C GLN A 411 18.45 -20.00 -10.88
N SER A 412 17.49 -20.68 -10.26
CA SER A 412 16.42 -21.37 -11.00
C SER A 412 15.61 -20.43 -11.90
N SER A 413 15.25 -20.91 -13.09
CA SER A 413 14.44 -20.13 -14.03
C SER A 413 13.22 -20.87 -14.58
N LEU A 414 12.15 -20.13 -14.86
CA LEU A 414 11.00 -20.55 -15.66
C LEU A 414 10.98 -19.72 -16.94
N GLN A 415 10.83 -20.37 -18.09
CA GLN A 415 10.67 -19.73 -19.40
C GLN A 415 9.51 -20.39 -20.15
N ASP A 416 8.59 -19.60 -20.72
CA ASP A 416 7.41 -20.09 -21.46
C ASP A 416 6.61 -21.16 -20.69
N THR A 417 6.51 -21.01 -19.36
CA THR A 417 6.00 -22.06 -18.47
C THR A 417 4.75 -21.58 -17.73
N PRO A 418 3.53 -22.01 -18.12
CA PRO A 418 2.31 -21.80 -17.34
C PRO A 418 2.36 -22.51 -15.97
N VAL A 419 1.96 -21.78 -14.93
CA VAL A 419 1.86 -22.22 -13.54
C VAL A 419 0.42 -22.04 -13.06
N THR A 420 -0.21 -23.13 -12.62
CA THR A 420 -1.58 -23.10 -12.08
C THR A 420 -1.63 -23.69 -10.67
N LEU A 421 -2.04 -22.88 -9.70
CA LEU A 421 -2.34 -23.30 -8.32
C LEU A 421 -3.85 -23.09 -8.10
N SER A 422 -4.64 -24.17 -8.07
CA SER A 422 -6.11 -24.06 -8.03
C SER A 422 -6.79 -24.94 -6.98
N GLY A 423 -7.68 -24.34 -6.18
CA GLY A 423 -8.51 -25.09 -5.23
C GLY A 423 -7.74 -25.84 -4.14
N ASN A 424 -6.52 -25.41 -3.79
CA ASN A 424 -5.73 -26.05 -2.74
C ASN A 424 -6.13 -25.53 -1.35
N GLU A 425 -6.12 -26.41 -0.35
CA GLU A 425 -6.34 -26.09 1.06
C GLU A 425 -5.04 -26.16 1.86
N THR A 426 -4.74 -25.11 2.62
CA THR A 426 -3.56 -25.04 3.49
C THR A 426 -3.93 -24.57 4.90
N ALA A 427 -3.50 -25.28 5.94
CA ALA A 427 -3.75 -24.86 7.33
C ALA A 427 -2.52 -25.07 8.25
N GLY A 428 -2.09 -24.02 8.94
CA GLY A 428 -1.00 -24.11 9.92
C GLY A 428 0.37 -24.33 9.28
N VAL A 429 0.93 -23.30 8.66
CA VAL A 429 2.29 -23.31 8.09
C VAL A 429 3.16 -22.35 8.91
N ARG A 430 4.20 -22.84 9.58
CA ARG A 430 5.05 -22.00 10.44
C ARG A 430 6.53 -22.11 10.05
N GLY A 431 7.10 -20.99 9.63
CA GLY A 431 8.52 -20.86 9.36
C GLY A 431 9.23 -20.13 10.50
N THR A 432 9.98 -20.85 11.33
CA THR A 432 11.01 -20.23 12.17
C THR A 432 12.36 -20.39 11.46
N GLY A 433 13.10 -19.28 11.31
CA GLY A 433 14.21 -19.18 10.36
C GLY A 433 13.88 -18.43 9.05
N GLY A 434 12.79 -17.64 9.03
CA GLY A 434 12.59 -16.55 8.07
C GLY A 434 11.48 -16.71 7.03
N LEU A 435 11.05 -17.92 6.63
CA LEU A 435 10.10 -18.08 5.52
C LEU A 435 8.97 -19.09 5.80
N ALA A 436 7.72 -18.66 5.55
CA ALA A 436 6.54 -19.51 5.48
C ALA A 436 5.72 -19.19 4.21
N ALA A 437 5.44 -20.18 3.36
CA ALA A 437 4.69 -19.99 2.12
C ALA A 437 3.60 -21.06 1.93
N ALA A 438 2.41 -20.63 1.54
CA ALA A 438 1.23 -21.47 1.38
C ALA A 438 0.47 -21.12 0.09
N ALA A 439 0.16 -22.12 -0.73
CA ALA A 439 -0.52 -21.97 -2.03
C ALA A 439 0.07 -20.84 -2.91
N SER A 440 1.39 -20.64 -2.86
CA SER A 440 2.07 -19.46 -3.42
C SER A 440 3.13 -19.86 -4.45
N VAL A 441 3.53 -18.89 -5.27
CA VAL A 441 4.72 -18.98 -6.12
C VAL A 441 5.81 -18.10 -5.51
N LEU A 442 6.99 -18.67 -5.30
CA LEU A 442 8.15 -17.99 -4.72
C LEU A 442 9.34 -18.09 -5.67
N ALA A 443 9.92 -16.95 -6.02
CA ALA A 443 11.23 -16.85 -6.65
C ALA A 443 12.22 -16.17 -5.70
N SER A 444 13.32 -16.84 -5.40
CA SER A 444 14.44 -16.36 -4.60
C SER A 444 15.73 -16.54 -5.40
N ASN A 445 16.42 -15.45 -5.75
CA ASN A 445 17.54 -15.46 -6.70
C ASN A 445 17.23 -16.16 -8.04
N GLY A 446 15.98 -16.09 -8.52
CA GLY A 446 15.52 -16.82 -9.71
C GLY A 446 15.05 -15.92 -10.86
N ARG A 447 14.57 -16.55 -11.94
CA ARG A 447 13.98 -15.87 -13.09
C ARG A 447 12.63 -16.46 -13.49
N ILE A 448 11.65 -15.61 -13.79
CA ILE A 448 10.40 -15.99 -14.45
C ILE A 448 10.36 -15.21 -15.77
N GLY A 449 10.13 -15.88 -16.89
CA GLY A 449 10.08 -15.31 -18.22
C GLY A 449 8.95 -15.93 -19.03
N ASP A 450 8.18 -15.12 -19.77
CA ASP A 450 7.23 -15.55 -20.80
C ASP A 450 6.08 -16.50 -20.33
N GLY A 451 5.99 -16.81 -19.04
CA GLY A 451 4.97 -17.70 -18.46
C GLY A 451 3.73 -16.98 -17.97
N SER A 452 2.63 -17.72 -17.75
CA SER A 452 1.43 -17.23 -17.06
C SER A 452 1.31 -17.85 -15.67
N ILE A 453 0.80 -17.09 -14.69
CA ILE A 453 0.59 -17.57 -13.32
C ILE A 453 -0.87 -17.36 -12.94
N ALA A 454 -1.56 -18.46 -12.63
CA ALA A 454 -2.94 -18.46 -12.15
C ALA A 454 -3.02 -19.08 -10.75
N ILE A 455 -3.44 -18.27 -9.77
CA ILE A 455 -3.71 -18.68 -8.39
C ILE A 455 -5.20 -18.46 -8.13
N THR A 456 -5.98 -19.55 -8.09
CA THR A 456 -7.44 -19.48 -8.17
C THR A 456 -8.15 -20.34 -7.11
N GLY A 457 -9.08 -19.76 -6.34
CA GLY A 457 -9.93 -20.52 -5.41
C GLY A 457 -9.19 -21.23 -4.27
N ASN A 458 -7.95 -20.85 -3.96
CA ASN A 458 -7.17 -21.48 -2.89
C ASN A 458 -7.61 -20.95 -1.52
N ARG A 459 -7.57 -21.81 -0.49
CA ARG A 459 -7.92 -21.48 0.89
C ARG A 459 -6.72 -21.72 1.80
N THR A 460 -6.23 -20.66 2.40
CA THR A 460 -5.04 -20.69 3.26
C THR A 460 -5.34 -20.07 4.63
N ASP A 461 -4.96 -20.78 5.70
CA ASP A 461 -5.28 -20.44 7.08
C ASP A 461 -4.05 -20.63 7.99
N GLY A 462 -3.71 -19.67 8.85
CA GLY A 462 -2.67 -19.85 9.86
C GLY A 462 -1.25 -19.94 9.30
N VAL A 463 -0.78 -18.94 8.53
CA VAL A 463 0.62 -18.87 8.04
C VAL A 463 1.43 -17.93 8.92
N ALA A 464 2.47 -18.43 9.59
CA ALA A 464 3.28 -17.67 10.53
C ALA A 464 4.76 -17.71 10.16
N ALA A 465 5.41 -16.54 10.04
CA ALA A 465 6.86 -16.43 9.88
C ALA A 465 7.49 -15.69 11.07
N ARG A 466 8.62 -16.20 11.57
CA ARG A 466 9.44 -15.52 12.58
C ARG A 466 10.84 -15.27 12.02
N GLY A 467 11.23 -13.99 12.03
CA GLY A 467 12.57 -13.52 11.70
C GLY A 467 13.43 -13.40 12.95
N PHE A 468 14.71 -13.11 12.75
CA PHE A 468 15.72 -13.13 13.80
C PHE A 468 16.57 -11.86 13.76
N ASP A 469 16.81 -11.27 14.94
CA ASP A 469 17.74 -10.17 15.15
C ASP A 469 18.50 -10.45 16.46
N ASN A 470 19.79 -10.75 16.35
CA ASN A 470 20.64 -11.01 17.51
C ASN A 470 21.87 -10.11 17.46
N SER A 471 21.85 -9.07 18.30
CA SER A 471 23.06 -8.42 18.77
C SER A 471 23.67 -9.26 19.88
N VAL A 472 24.71 -10.03 19.55
CA VAL A 472 25.53 -10.73 20.55
C VAL A 472 26.39 -9.68 21.26
N GLY A 473 26.15 -9.50 22.57
CA GLY A 473 27.04 -8.71 23.41
C GLY A 473 28.33 -9.49 23.64
N GLY A 474 29.40 -9.13 22.95
CA GLY A 474 30.69 -9.82 23.06
C GLY A 474 31.57 -9.74 21.81
N GLY A 475 32.11 -8.56 21.51
CA GLY A 475 33.40 -8.40 20.81
C GLY A 475 33.58 -8.92 19.38
N LEU A 476 32.55 -9.41 18.67
CA LEU A 476 32.69 -9.97 17.31
C LEU A 476 31.72 -9.32 16.30
N LEU A 477 32.25 -9.00 15.12
CA LEU A 477 31.75 -8.00 14.15
C LEU A 477 30.54 -8.41 13.28
N TYR A 478 29.71 -9.38 13.69
CA TYR A 478 28.65 -9.93 12.82
C TYR A 478 27.23 -9.79 13.39
N SER A 479 26.51 -8.78 12.92
CA SER A 479 25.04 -8.69 13.04
C SER A 479 24.36 -9.37 11.85
N ALA A 480 23.94 -10.63 12.01
CA ALA A 480 23.13 -11.33 11.00
C ALA A 480 21.63 -11.12 11.28
N LYS A 481 20.99 -10.20 10.55
CA LYS A 481 19.53 -9.98 10.59
C LYS A 481 18.85 -10.78 9.49
N GLN A 482 17.75 -11.46 9.80
CA GLN A 482 16.93 -12.16 8.79
C GLN A 482 15.47 -11.72 8.89
N GLN A 483 14.95 -11.09 7.82
CA GLN A 483 13.54 -10.65 7.75
C GLN A 483 12.60 -11.85 7.64
N ALA A 484 11.47 -11.78 8.34
CA ALA A 484 10.39 -12.77 8.20
C ALA A 484 9.58 -12.54 6.91
N VAL A 485 9.15 -13.59 6.25
CA VAL A 485 8.24 -13.51 5.09
C VAL A 485 7.15 -14.59 5.22
N ALA A 486 5.90 -14.17 5.36
CA ALA A 486 4.71 -15.03 5.36
C ALA A 486 3.89 -14.78 4.08
N LEU A 487 3.74 -15.80 3.23
CA LEU A 487 3.03 -15.74 1.95
C LEU A 487 1.81 -16.68 1.94
N ALA A 488 0.64 -16.18 1.55
CA ALA A 488 -0.55 -16.98 1.27
C ALA A 488 -1.17 -16.61 -0.08
N ASN A 489 -1.41 -17.61 -0.93
CA ASN A 489 -2.05 -17.43 -2.24
C ASN A 489 -1.38 -16.34 -3.10
N GLY A 490 -0.07 -16.12 -2.95
CA GLY A 490 0.65 -14.94 -3.43
C GLY A 490 1.73 -15.26 -4.46
N LEU A 491 2.26 -14.22 -5.10
CA LEU A 491 3.52 -14.26 -5.85
C LEU A 491 4.55 -13.41 -5.12
N GLY A 492 5.62 -14.04 -4.64
CA GLY A 492 6.80 -13.38 -4.08
C GLY A 492 7.99 -13.53 -5.00
N VAL A 493 8.51 -12.41 -5.51
CA VAL A 493 9.71 -12.35 -6.35
C VAL A 493 10.72 -11.49 -5.61
N PHE A 494 11.74 -12.14 -5.04
CA PHE A 494 12.77 -11.52 -4.21
C PHE A 494 14.14 -11.81 -4.82
N ASP A 495 14.97 -10.79 -4.96
CA ASP A 495 16.32 -10.89 -5.56
C ASP A 495 16.30 -11.52 -6.97
N SER A 496 15.17 -11.35 -7.67
CA SER A 496 14.78 -12.15 -8.83
C SER A 496 14.27 -11.25 -9.97
N THR A 497 14.30 -11.78 -11.20
CA THR A 497 13.68 -11.14 -12.36
C THR A 497 12.38 -11.86 -12.71
N ALA A 498 11.27 -11.13 -12.84
CA ALA A 498 10.02 -11.69 -13.33
C ALA A 498 9.48 -10.87 -14.50
N ASP A 499 9.28 -11.54 -15.64
CA ASP A 499 8.62 -11.08 -16.85
C ASP A 499 7.56 -12.12 -17.25
N ALA A 500 6.36 -11.99 -16.69
CA ALA A 500 5.23 -12.89 -16.92
C ALA A 500 4.31 -12.33 -18.03
N ARG A 501 3.60 -13.20 -18.75
CA ARG A 501 2.57 -12.88 -19.77
C ARG A 501 1.14 -12.71 -19.22
N SER A 502 0.87 -13.20 -18.01
CA SER A 502 -0.41 -12.94 -17.30
C SER A 502 -0.28 -13.32 -15.83
N LEU A 503 -0.85 -12.49 -14.94
CA LEU A 503 -0.96 -12.76 -13.50
C LEU A 503 -2.44 -12.72 -13.08
N VAL A 504 -3.00 -13.86 -12.65
CA VAL A 504 -4.41 -13.98 -12.26
C VAL A 504 -4.53 -14.52 -10.83
N PHE A 505 -5.17 -13.73 -9.97
CA PHE A 505 -5.48 -14.04 -8.57
C PHE A 505 -6.99 -13.91 -8.39
N SER A 506 -7.71 -15.04 -8.37
CA SER A 506 -9.18 -15.03 -8.38
C SER A 506 -9.80 -15.89 -7.27
N GLY A 507 -10.69 -15.32 -6.48
CA GLY A 507 -11.50 -16.07 -5.50
C GLY A 507 -10.72 -16.74 -4.37
N ASN A 508 -9.49 -16.31 -4.08
CA ASN A 508 -8.67 -16.92 -3.03
C ASN A 508 -9.06 -16.39 -1.65
N THR A 509 -8.93 -17.23 -0.62
CA THR A 509 -9.14 -16.88 0.78
C THR A 509 -7.87 -17.05 1.58
N ALA A 510 -7.42 -16.00 2.26
CA ALA A 510 -6.28 -16.00 3.17
C ALA A 510 -6.73 -15.53 4.57
N ARG A 511 -6.45 -16.32 5.60
CA ARG A 511 -6.85 -16.04 6.99
C ARG A 511 -5.70 -16.26 7.98
N ALA A 512 -5.63 -15.43 9.02
CA ALA A 512 -4.74 -15.63 10.17
C ALA A 512 -3.26 -15.71 9.76
N LEU A 513 -2.76 -14.67 9.08
CA LEU A 513 -1.34 -14.55 8.75
C LEU A 513 -0.62 -13.70 9.79
N SER A 514 0.60 -14.10 10.17
CA SER A 514 1.45 -13.32 11.08
C SER A 514 2.92 -13.32 10.67
N ALA A 515 3.58 -12.16 10.66
CA ALA A 515 5.04 -12.07 10.55
C ALA A 515 5.65 -11.22 11.67
N GLN A 516 6.60 -11.79 12.41
CA GLN A 516 7.36 -11.08 13.46
C GLN A 516 8.69 -10.58 12.88
N GLY A 517 8.85 -9.25 12.76
CA GLY A 517 10.05 -8.64 12.18
C GLY A 517 10.13 -8.72 10.64
N GLY A 518 9.01 -8.57 9.92
CA GLY A 518 9.04 -8.71 8.46
C GLY A 518 7.72 -8.48 7.71
N LYS A 519 7.52 -9.25 6.64
CA LYS A 519 6.49 -9.02 5.62
C LYS A 519 5.40 -10.10 5.66
N VAL A 520 4.14 -9.68 5.55
CA VAL A 520 2.97 -10.53 5.28
C VAL A 520 2.45 -10.19 3.88
N ASN A 521 2.17 -11.21 3.08
CA ASN A 521 1.50 -11.09 1.78
C ASN A 521 0.36 -12.11 1.72
N ALA A 522 -0.88 -11.61 1.61
CA ALA A 522 -2.09 -12.40 1.37
C ALA A 522 -2.69 -12.04 0.01
N ASN A 523 -2.87 -13.01 -0.87
CA ASN A 523 -3.46 -12.85 -2.21
C ASN A 523 -2.81 -11.72 -3.06
N SER A 524 -1.53 -11.38 -2.80
CA SER A 524 -0.87 -10.20 -3.40
C SER A 524 0.34 -10.57 -4.26
N VAL A 525 0.66 -9.69 -5.20
CA VAL A 525 1.91 -9.73 -5.99
C VAL A 525 2.95 -8.84 -5.31
N SER A 526 4.16 -9.34 -5.10
CA SER A 526 5.30 -8.60 -4.56
C SER A 526 6.52 -8.79 -5.45
N LEU A 527 6.88 -7.74 -6.18
CA LEU A 527 8.05 -7.67 -7.07
C LEU A 527 9.11 -6.77 -6.43
N GLU A 528 10.20 -7.38 -5.95
CA GLU A 528 11.31 -6.69 -5.28
C GLU A 528 12.65 -7.10 -5.93
N GLN A 529 13.32 -6.15 -6.59
CA GLN A 529 14.72 -6.35 -7.01
C GLN A 529 15.61 -6.44 -5.76
N GLY A 530 16.65 -7.27 -5.86
CA GLY A 530 17.64 -7.47 -4.80
C GLY A 530 18.81 -6.50 -4.87
N ASP A 531 19.52 -6.37 -3.75
CA ASP A 531 20.59 -5.38 -3.51
C ASP A 531 21.93 -5.72 -4.22
N GLY A 532 21.89 -6.48 -5.31
CA GLY A 532 23.08 -6.91 -6.07
C GLY A 532 23.44 -5.95 -7.20
N ASP A 533 24.64 -5.39 -7.16
CA ASP A 533 25.19 -4.56 -8.24
C ASP A 533 25.12 -5.27 -9.61
N GLY A 534 24.37 -4.68 -10.54
CA GLY A 534 24.21 -5.20 -11.91
C GLY A 534 23.02 -6.13 -12.14
N ALA A 535 22.17 -6.42 -11.14
CA ALA A 535 20.93 -7.16 -11.38
C ALA A 535 19.97 -6.36 -12.27
N ALA A 536 19.35 -7.00 -13.27
CA ALA A 536 18.34 -6.36 -14.11
C ALA A 536 17.04 -6.11 -13.31
N PRO A 537 16.30 -5.01 -13.57
CA PRO A 537 15.04 -4.74 -12.88
C PRO A 537 13.98 -5.79 -13.26
N SER A 538 13.12 -6.15 -12.29
CA SER A 538 11.90 -6.94 -12.58
C SER A 538 10.97 -6.14 -13.51
N ARG A 539 10.31 -6.82 -14.46
CA ARG A 539 9.54 -6.19 -15.53
C ARG A 539 8.28 -6.96 -15.83
N LEU A 540 7.11 -6.40 -15.49
CA LEU A 540 5.84 -7.04 -15.72
C LEU A 540 5.20 -6.56 -17.03
N SER A 541 5.36 -7.35 -18.10
CA SER A 541 4.79 -7.07 -19.42
C SER A 541 3.37 -7.64 -19.62
N ALA A 542 2.57 -7.72 -18.54
CA ALA A 542 1.30 -8.43 -18.57
C ALA A 542 0.17 -7.93 -17.67
N ASN A 543 -1.06 -8.20 -18.14
CA ASN A 543 -2.32 -8.02 -17.42
C ASN A 543 -2.25 -8.65 -16.02
N VAL A 544 -2.56 -7.84 -15.00
CA VAL A 544 -2.66 -8.26 -13.60
C VAL A 544 -4.10 -8.16 -13.16
N THR A 545 -4.70 -9.29 -12.79
CA THR A 545 -6.08 -9.34 -12.29
C THR A 545 -6.09 -9.92 -10.89
N VAL A 546 -6.47 -9.10 -9.90
CA VAL A 546 -6.70 -9.52 -8.51
C VAL A 546 -8.19 -9.31 -8.24
N THR A 547 -8.99 -10.38 -8.29
CA THR A 547 -10.45 -10.29 -8.27
C THR A 547 -11.13 -11.23 -7.26
N GLY A 548 -12.12 -10.71 -6.52
CA GLY A 548 -12.96 -11.51 -5.61
C GLY A 548 -12.19 -12.21 -4.47
N ASN A 549 -10.98 -11.77 -4.13
CA ASN A 549 -10.17 -12.39 -3.09
C ASN A 549 -10.56 -11.87 -1.69
N THR A 550 -10.43 -12.72 -0.68
CA THR A 550 -10.71 -12.40 0.73
C THR A 550 -9.44 -12.53 1.55
N ALA A 551 -9.07 -11.48 2.30
CA ALA A 551 -7.89 -11.46 3.16
C ALA A 551 -8.27 -11.00 4.58
N THR A 552 -8.09 -11.85 5.59
CA THR A 552 -8.57 -11.56 6.95
C THR A 552 -7.57 -11.91 8.05
N GLN A 553 -7.59 -11.15 9.15
CA GLN A 553 -6.75 -11.40 10.34
C GLN A 553 -5.24 -11.44 9.96
N LEU A 554 -4.74 -10.37 9.35
CA LEU A 554 -3.33 -10.25 8.99
C LEU A 554 -2.62 -9.40 10.04
N SER A 555 -1.44 -9.81 10.50
CA SER A 555 -0.66 -9.06 11.48
C SER A 555 0.83 -9.05 11.18
N THR A 556 1.46 -7.90 11.31
CA THR A 556 2.93 -7.82 11.40
C THR A 556 3.35 -6.72 12.35
N GLY A 557 4.56 -6.84 12.88
CA GLY A 557 5.21 -5.82 13.69
C GLY A 557 6.72 -5.82 13.51
N ALA A 558 7.33 -4.65 13.65
CA ALA A 558 8.75 -4.53 13.96
C ALA A 558 9.05 -5.36 15.23
N SER A 559 10.18 -6.07 15.28
CA SER A 559 10.36 -7.15 16.26
C SER A 559 10.36 -6.65 17.71
N SER A 560 9.48 -7.23 18.51
CA SER A 560 9.52 -7.16 19.97
C SER A 560 10.16 -8.43 20.53
N THR A 561 11.38 -8.32 21.06
CA THR A 561 11.97 -9.36 21.92
C THR A 561 12.54 -8.72 23.17
N THR A 562 12.07 -9.22 24.31
CA THR A 562 12.24 -8.66 25.64
C THR A 562 13.61 -8.92 26.23
N GLY A 563 14.26 -7.87 26.73
CA GLY A 563 15.42 -7.96 27.62
C GLY A 563 15.74 -6.59 28.21
N PHE A 564 15.91 -6.49 29.52
CA PHE A 564 16.36 -5.25 30.16
C PHE A 564 17.75 -4.88 29.62
N GLY A 565 17.86 -3.69 29.00
CA GLY A 565 19.15 -3.08 28.66
C GLY A 565 19.71 -3.29 27.24
N LYS A 566 18.92 -3.75 26.25
CA LYS A 566 19.38 -3.80 24.84
C LYS A 566 18.89 -2.60 24.00
N ALA A 567 19.79 -2.02 23.20
CA ALA A 567 19.50 -0.90 22.30
C ALA A 567 18.75 -1.33 21.03
N PHE A 568 17.80 -0.50 20.59
CA PHE A 568 16.91 -0.77 19.46
C PHE A 568 17.57 -0.45 18.10
N SER A 569 17.34 -1.29 17.08
CA SER A 569 17.78 -1.01 15.69
C SER A 569 16.63 -0.47 14.83
N SER A 570 16.93 0.49 13.95
CA SER A 570 15.96 1.35 13.28
C SER A 570 15.44 0.82 11.92
N GLU A 571 15.72 -0.45 11.58
CA GLU A 571 15.73 -0.94 10.19
C GLU A 571 14.67 -1.98 9.81
N SER A 572 13.96 -2.61 10.76
CA SER A 572 12.99 -3.66 10.40
C SER A 572 11.75 -3.07 9.71
N VAL A 573 11.62 -3.28 8.40
CA VAL A 573 10.48 -2.83 7.60
C VAL A 573 9.32 -3.83 7.72
N ALA A 574 8.45 -3.61 8.70
CA ALA A 574 7.21 -4.38 8.83
C ALA A 574 6.22 -3.97 7.72
N ARG A 575 5.68 -4.94 6.96
CA ARG A 575 4.68 -4.66 5.90
C ARG A 575 3.59 -5.72 5.82
N ALA A 576 2.33 -5.33 5.89
CA ALA A 576 1.19 -6.19 5.58
C ALA A 576 0.62 -5.81 4.21
N ALA A 577 0.61 -6.76 3.26
CA ALA A 577 0.00 -6.63 1.94
C ALA A 577 -1.20 -7.58 1.83
N ALA A 578 -2.37 -7.04 1.47
CA ALA A 578 -3.63 -7.77 1.34
C ALA A 578 -4.29 -7.43 -0.01
N ASN A 579 -4.49 -8.43 -0.87
CA ASN A 579 -5.04 -8.28 -2.23
C ASN A 579 -4.35 -7.13 -3.03
N ALA A 580 -3.04 -6.97 -2.86
CA ALA A 580 -2.26 -5.82 -3.32
C ALA A 580 -1.34 -6.17 -4.50
N VAL A 581 -0.81 -5.13 -5.15
CA VAL A 581 0.30 -5.25 -6.10
C VAL A 581 1.41 -4.32 -5.61
N VAL A 582 2.57 -4.87 -5.28
CA VAL A 582 3.70 -4.14 -4.71
C VAL A 582 4.89 -4.22 -5.67
N LEU A 583 5.37 -3.06 -6.08
CA LEU A 583 6.53 -2.85 -6.95
C LEU A 583 7.60 -2.12 -6.12
N SER A 584 8.84 -2.61 -6.10
CA SER A 584 9.95 -1.95 -5.39
C SER A 584 11.27 -2.15 -6.12
N HIS A 585 12.17 -1.17 -5.98
CA HIS A 585 13.54 -1.20 -6.50
C HIS A 585 13.55 -1.39 -8.03
N GLY A 586 13.37 -0.31 -8.77
CA GLY A 586 13.45 -0.31 -10.23
C GLY A 586 12.37 -1.14 -10.98
N ALA A 587 11.50 -1.85 -10.27
CA ALA A 587 10.47 -2.71 -10.86
C ALA A 587 9.57 -1.95 -11.84
N THR A 588 9.39 -2.50 -13.04
CA THR A 588 8.67 -1.87 -14.14
C THR A 588 7.39 -2.63 -14.49
N VAL A 589 6.36 -1.92 -14.95
CA VAL A 589 5.15 -2.48 -15.59
C VAL A 589 4.97 -1.79 -16.94
N ASP A 590 4.86 -2.55 -18.02
CA ASP A 590 4.85 -1.98 -19.38
C ASP A 590 3.92 -2.70 -20.37
N ALA A 591 4.00 -2.27 -21.64
CA ALA A 591 3.34 -2.88 -22.80
C ALA A 591 1.79 -2.87 -22.86
N GLY A 592 1.11 -1.95 -22.17
CA GLY A 592 -0.37 -1.82 -22.27
C GLY A 592 -1.15 -2.66 -21.26
N SER A 593 -0.42 -3.27 -20.33
CA SER A 593 -0.84 -4.26 -19.35
C SER A 593 -1.77 -3.71 -18.27
N PRO A 594 -3.08 -3.95 -18.30
CA PRO A 594 -3.98 -3.39 -17.31
C PRO A 594 -3.78 -4.06 -15.94
N VAL A 595 -3.77 -3.25 -14.87
CA VAL A 595 -3.77 -3.72 -13.48
C VAL A 595 -5.15 -3.47 -12.91
N SER A 596 -5.88 -4.55 -12.64
CA SER A 596 -7.26 -4.54 -12.16
C SER A 596 -7.38 -5.22 -10.80
N LEU A 597 -7.76 -4.45 -9.79
CA LEU A 597 -8.11 -4.93 -8.45
C LEU A 597 -9.63 -4.76 -8.29
N ALA A 598 -10.39 -5.86 -8.32
CA ALA A 598 -11.85 -5.80 -8.38
C ALA A 598 -12.56 -6.67 -7.32
N GLY A 599 -13.52 -6.10 -6.59
CA GLY A 599 -14.40 -6.87 -5.70
C GLY A 599 -13.70 -7.63 -4.57
N ASN A 600 -12.48 -7.25 -4.18
CA ASN A 600 -11.74 -7.91 -3.12
C ASN A 600 -12.19 -7.42 -1.75
N ASP A 601 -12.24 -8.30 -0.74
CA ASP A 601 -12.50 -7.94 0.66
C ASP A 601 -11.26 -8.14 1.53
N ALA A 602 -11.04 -7.20 2.44
CA ALA A 602 -9.93 -7.20 3.37
C ALA A 602 -10.37 -6.69 4.74
N ARG A 603 -10.13 -7.48 5.79
CA ARG A 603 -10.59 -7.17 7.15
C ARG A 603 -9.59 -7.51 8.24
N ASN A 604 -9.46 -6.64 9.25
CA ASN A 604 -8.59 -6.86 10.41
C ASN A 604 -7.12 -7.06 9.96
N VAL A 605 -6.53 -5.99 9.42
CA VAL A 605 -5.16 -5.96 8.88
C VAL A 605 -4.32 -4.98 9.69
N GLY A 606 -3.34 -5.51 10.43
CA GLY A 606 -2.46 -4.74 11.32
C GLY A 606 -1.00 -4.73 10.86
N ALA A 607 -0.39 -3.54 10.80
CA ALA A 607 1.05 -3.36 10.57
C ALA A 607 1.66 -2.41 11.63
N ILE A 608 2.04 -2.97 12.78
CA ILE A 608 2.56 -2.22 13.93
C ILE A 608 3.97 -1.70 13.62
N GLY A 609 4.15 -0.38 13.67
CA GLY A 609 5.40 0.31 13.33
C GLY A 609 5.81 0.18 11.85
N GLY A 610 4.86 -0.07 10.94
CA GLY A 610 5.14 -0.40 9.54
C GLY A 610 4.08 0.06 8.55
N THR A 611 3.99 -0.62 7.40
CA THR A 611 3.11 -0.24 6.29
C THR A 611 2.00 -1.27 6.07
N ALA A 612 0.74 -0.82 6.01
CA ALA A 612 -0.42 -1.62 5.61
C ALA A 612 -0.88 -1.23 4.20
N LEU A 613 -0.88 -2.18 3.27
CA LEU A 613 -1.30 -2.05 1.87
C LEU A 613 -2.48 -2.98 1.62
N VAL A 614 -3.66 -2.43 1.40
CA VAL A 614 -4.92 -3.18 1.36
C VAL A 614 -5.70 -2.84 0.10
N ASN A 615 -5.94 -3.83 -0.76
CA ASN A 615 -6.54 -3.65 -2.09
C ASN A 615 -5.84 -2.51 -2.87
N ALA A 616 -4.51 -2.44 -2.77
CA ALA A 616 -3.72 -1.28 -3.16
C ALA A 616 -2.65 -1.63 -4.21
N LEU A 617 -2.37 -0.68 -5.10
CA LEU A 617 -1.16 -0.68 -5.91
C LEU A 617 -0.15 0.24 -5.23
N ALA A 618 1.01 -0.30 -4.85
CA ALA A 618 2.07 0.45 -4.21
C ALA A 618 3.38 0.32 -5.00
N ALA A 619 3.98 1.45 -5.37
CA ALA A 619 5.23 1.51 -6.13
C ALA A 619 6.29 2.30 -5.37
N TYR A 620 7.46 1.69 -5.19
CA TYR A 620 8.54 2.17 -4.33
C TYR A 620 9.88 2.27 -5.06
N ARG A 621 10.73 3.22 -4.65
CA ARG A 621 12.18 3.27 -4.95
C ARG A 621 12.51 3.03 -6.44
N SER A 622 12.31 4.06 -7.25
CA SER A 622 12.55 4.06 -8.71
C SER A 622 11.71 3.08 -9.54
N ALA A 623 10.66 2.46 -8.97
CA ALA A 623 9.70 1.68 -9.75
C ALA A 623 8.96 2.54 -10.80
N SER A 624 8.50 1.92 -11.89
CA SER A 624 7.76 2.63 -12.94
C SER A 624 6.62 1.83 -13.56
N VAL A 625 5.64 2.54 -14.12
CA VAL A 625 4.50 2.00 -14.87
C VAL A 625 4.34 2.83 -16.13
N SER A 626 4.30 2.20 -17.31
CA SER A 626 4.13 2.91 -18.59
C SER A 626 2.94 2.39 -19.37
N ARG A 627 2.09 3.31 -19.82
CA ARG A 627 0.95 3.11 -20.74
C ARG A 627 -0.01 2.00 -20.31
N SER A 628 -0.19 1.79 -19.01
CA SER A 628 -0.84 0.60 -18.45
C SER A 628 -2.02 1.00 -17.55
N PRO A 629 -3.29 0.79 -17.96
CA PRO A 629 -4.46 1.27 -17.20
C PRO A 629 -4.56 0.67 -15.79
N LEU A 630 -4.91 1.51 -14.81
CA LEU A 630 -5.03 1.11 -13.41
C LEU A 630 -6.49 1.26 -12.94
N ALA A 631 -7.11 0.15 -12.54
CA ALA A 631 -8.50 0.11 -12.10
C ALA A 631 -8.64 -0.57 -10.73
N LEU A 632 -9.16 0.18 -9.75
CA LEU A 632 -9.56 -0.33 -8.43
C LEU A 632 -11.09 -0.18 -8.33
N SER A 633 -11.83 -1.29 -8.38
CA SER A 633 -13.30 -1.28 -8.48
C SER A 633 -14.00 -2.14 -7.43
N GLY A 634 -14.96 -1.58 -6.69
CA GLY A 634 -15.83 -2.34 -5.78
C GLY A 634 -15.13 -3.07 -4.63
N ASN A 635 -13.88 -2.69 -4.28
CA ASN A 635 -13.13 -3.34 -3.21
C ASN A 635 -13.60 -2.86 -1.84
N ARG A 636 -13.50 -3.75 -0.84
CA ARG A 636 -13.84 -3.49 0.56
C ARG A 636 -12.61 -3.60 1.44
N ALA A 637 -12.35 -2.55 2.23
CA ALA A 637 -11.33 -2.53 3.27
C ALA A 637 -11.99 -2.17 4.61
N SER A 638 -11.75 -2.97 5.64
CA SER A 638 -12.33 -2.75 6.97
C SER A 638 -11.38 -3.08 8.10
N GLU A 639 -11.44 -2.33 9.21
CA GLU A 639 -10.66 -2.60 10.43
C GLU A 639 -9.14 -2.71 10.14
N VAL A 640 -8.58 -1.71 9.45
CA VAL A 640 -7.15 -1.68 9.12
C VAL A 640 -6.43 -0.73 10.05
N SER A 641 -5.33 -1.18 10.64
CA SER A 641 -4.55 -0.39 11.60
C SER A 641 -3.04 -0.41 11.32
N THR A 642 -2.41 0.74 11.51
CA THR A 642 -0.95 0.88 11.58
C THR A 642 -0.59 1.81 12.73
N GLY A 643 0.67 1.81 13.16
CA GLY A 643 1.18 2.76 14.15
C GLY A 643 2.08 2.14 15.21
N GLY A 644 2.74 2.98 16.00
CA GLY A 644 3.69 2.57 17.03
C GLY A 644 3.07 2.45 18.42
N ILE A 645 2.96 1.23 18.95
CA ILE A 645 2.44 0.96 20.30
C ILE A 645 3.59 0.62 21.27
N TYR A 646 4.43 1.59 21.64
CA TYR A 646 5.53 1.33 22.59
C TYR A 646 5.69 2.41 23.67
N ASN A 647 5.81 1.94 24.91
CA ASN A 647 6.16 2.74 26.07
C ASN A 647 7.67 3.04 26.05
N GLN A 648 8.04 4.30 25.81
CA GLN A 648 9.41 4.79 25.97
C GLN A 648 9.79 4.87 27.46
N VAL A 649 10.14 3.73 28.06
CA VAL A 649 10.83 3.72 29.35
C VAL A 649 12.30 4.09 29.09
N GLY A 650 12.68 5.34 29.36
CA GLY A 650 14.08 5.78 29.36
C GLY A 650 14.58 6.55 28.12
N GLY A 651 13.70 7.02 27.23
CA GLY A 651 14.06 8.03 26.21
C GLY A 651 14.92 7.58 25.02
N ILE A 652 15.17 6.27 24.84
CA ILE A 652 15.97 5.73 23.72
C ILE A 652 15.07 4.91 22.80
N GLY A 653 14.74 5.45 21.62
CA GLY A 653 14.04 4.73 20.54
C GLY A 653 13.22 5.63 19.61
N SER A 654 13.47 5.54 18.31
CA SER A 654 12.74 6.27 17.26
C SER A 654 11.54 5.48 16.73
N ALA A 655 10.34 6.04 16.86
CA ALA A 655 9.15 5.47 16.24
C ALA A 655 9.14 5.81 14.74
N ARG A 656 9.00 4.80 13.86
CA ARG A 656 8.62 5.04 12.46
C ARG A 656 7.11 5.27 12.40
N ASN A 657 6.72 6.39 11.78
CA ASN A 657 5.32 6.74 11.55
C ASN A 657 4.67 5.71 10.61
N GLY A 658 3.50 5.17 11.00
CA GLY A 658 2.81 4.13 10.23
C GLY A 658 2.24 4.67 8.91
N VAL A 659 2.20 3.83 7.87
CA VAL A 659 1.58 4.18 6.57
C VAL A 659 0.47 3.18 6.24
N LEU A 660 -0.71 3.67 5.94
CA LEU A 660 -1.89 2.87 5.58
C LEU A 660 -2.42 3.34 4.22
N ALA A 661 -2.41 2.45 3.23
CA ALA A 661 -3.04 2.66 1.93
C ALA A 661 -4.13 1.60 1.71
N ALA A 662 -5.39 2.02 1.67
CA ALA A 662 -6.57 1.16 1.52
C ALA A 662 -7.38 1.56 0.28
N ASN A 663 -7.61 0.61 -0.63
CA ASN A 663 -8.23 0.82 -1.94
C ASN A 663 -7.53 1.97 -2.72
N ALA A 664 -6.20 2.02 -2.66
CA ALA A 664 -5.43 3.21 -3.03
C ALA A 664 -4.29 2.92 -4.02
N VAL A 665 -3.89 3.94 -4.78
CA VAL A 665 -2.66 3.96 -5.57
C VAL A 665 -1.65 4.81 -4.83
N TYR A 666 -0.50 4.22 -4.47
CA TYR A 666 0.48 4.82 -3.57
C TYR A 666 1.89 4.81 -4.19
N LEU A 667 2.46 5.99 -4.42
CA LEU A 667 3.80 6.17 -5.00
C LEU A 667 4.72 6.81 -3.96
N GLU A 668 5.89 6.25 -3.71
CA GLU A 668 6.87 6.81 -2.76
C GLU A 668 8.32 6.39 -3.05
N GLY A 669 9.26 7.33 -3.02
CA GLY A 669 10.67 7.00 -2.76
C GLY A 669 11.69 7.86 -3.51
N PRO A 670 12.96 7.82 -3.06
CA PRO A 670 14.07 8.52 -3.72
C PRO A 670 14.31 7.96 -5.12
N GLY A 671 14.76 8.81 -6.04
CA GLY A 671 15.00 8.47 -7.45
C GLY A 671 13.77 8.62 -8.36
N GLY A 672 12.59 8.85 -7.78
CA GLY A 672 11.35 9.16 -8.49
C GLY A 672 10.63 7.94 -9.05
N VAL A 673 9.50 7.60 -8.43
CA VAL A 673 8.56 6.60 -8.98
C VAL A 673 7.78 7.24 -10.13
N ARG A 674 7.80 6.65 -11.32
CA ARG A 674 7.20 7.24 -12.53
C ARG A 674 6.05 6.40 -13.09
N MET A 675 4.86 6.99 -13.15
CA MET A 675 3.73 6.47 -13.91
C MET A 675 3.54 7.35 -15.16
N ASP A 676 3.65 6.80 -16.36
CA ASP A 676 3.54 7.55 -17.62
C ASP A 676 2.44 7.01 -18.53
N GLY A 677 1.74 7.88 -19.25
CA GLY A 677 0.60 7.53 -20.11
C GLY A 677 -0.49 6.67 -19.45
N THR A 678 -0.65 6.77 -18.12
CA THR A 678 -1.34 5.75 -17.31
C THR A 678 -2.65 6.31 -16.72
N PRO A 679 -3.84 5.94 -17.23
CA PRO A 679 -5.12 6.36 -16.66
C PRO A 679 -5.39 5.62 -15.34
N VAL A 680 -5.98 6.33 -14.38
CA VAL A 680 -6.25 5.81 -13.02
C VAL A 680 -7.72 5.95 -12.68
N GLN A 681 -8.38 4.82 -12.36
CA GLN A 681 -9.78 4.77 -11.96
C GLN A 681 -9.95 4.08 -10.60
N LEU A 682 -10.54 4.80 -9.64
CA LEU A 682 -11.01 4.27 -8.36
C LEU A 682 -12.53 4.40 -8.32
N SER A 683 -13.27 3.28 -8.39
CA SER A 683 -14.72 3.28 -8.52
C SER A 683 -15.43 2.40 -7.49
N GLY A 684 -16.44 2.92 -6.79
CA GLY A 684 -17.32 2.12 -5.92
C GLY A 684 -16.63 1.42 -4.74
N ASN A 685 -15.40 1.80 -4.38
CA ASN A 685 -14.66 1.17 -3.30
C ASN A 685 -15.19 1.61 -1.93
N THR A 686 -15.19 0.71 -0.94
CA THR A 686 -15.65 0.95 0.43
C THR A 686 -14.49 0.79 1.41
N ALA A 687 -14.24 1.82 2.20
CA ALA A 687 -13.16 1.89 3.18
C ALA A 687 -13.72 2.26 4.56
N THR A 688 -13.60 1.39 5.56
CA THR A 688 -14.30 1.57 6.85
C THR A 688 -13.38 1.28 8.05
N THR A 689 -13.37 2.17 9.05
CA THR A 689 -12.61 1.98 10.30
C THR A 689 -11.12 1.75 10.01
N LEU A 690 -10.46 2.82 9.55
CA LEU A 690 -9.04 2.86 9.23
C LEU A 690 -8.32 3.76 10.24
N ARG A 691 -7.21 3.27 10.82
CA ARG A 691 -6.48 3.95 11.89
C ARG A 691 -4.97 3.97 11.63
N ALA A 692 -4.34 5.13 11.78
CA ALA A 692 -2.89 5.23 11.96
C ALA A 692 -2.54 5.95 13.27
N ASP A 693 -1.69 5.34 14.10
CA ASP A 693 -1.10 6.02 15.26
C ASP A 693 0.24 6.66 14.85
N GLY A 694 0.28 7.99 14.87
CA GLY A 694 1.41 8.84 14.45
C GLY A 694 1.65 8.87 12.93
N GLY A 695 0.69 8.45 12.11
CA GLY A 695 0.96 8.03 10.72
C GLY A 695 0.15 8.72 9.61
N ARG A 696 0.21 8.14 8.41
CA ARG A 696 -0.57 8.57 7.23
C ARG A 696 -1.61 7.52 6.86
N VAL A 697 -2.87 7.93 6.69
CA VAL A 697 -3.97 7.09 6.18
C VAL A 697 -4.45 7.62 4.84
N ASN A 698 -4.45 6.77 3.82
CA ASN A 698 -4.93 7.02 2.46
C ASN A 698 -6.05 6.01 2.13
N ALA A 699 -7.29 6.46 2.12
CA ALA A 699 -8.48 5.65 1.90
C ALA A 699 -9.16 6.03 0.58
N ASN A 700 -9.33 5.07 -0.34
CA ASN A 700 -9.85 5.29 -1.69
C ASN A 700 -9.13 6.44 -2.43
N ALA A 701 -7.80 6.49 -2.32
CA ALA A 701 -7.01 7.67 -2.66
C ALA A 701 -5.90 7.41 -3.69
N LEU A 702 -5.52 8.45 -4.42
CA LEU A 702 -4.27 8.51 -5.18
C LEU A 702 -3.28 9.37 -4.39
N ALA A 703 -2.13 8.80 -4.01
CA ALA A 703 -1.10 9.48 -3.24
C ALA A 703 0.26 9.43 -3.97
N ILE A 704 0.72 10.59 -4.40
CA ILE A 704 2.01 10.79 -5.08
C ILE A 704 2.96 11.45 -4.08
N ASN A 705 3.89 10.68 -3.49
CA ASN A 705 4.80 11.14 -2.42
C ASN A 705 6.23 11.36 -2.94
N GLY A 706 6.93 12.37 -2.40
CA GLY A 706 8.32 12.69 -2.75
C GLY A 706 8.48 12.99 -4.24
N ASP A 707 9.56 12.50 -4.85
CA ASP A 707 9.88 12.67 -6.28
C ASP A 707 8.95 11.88 -7.24
N GLY A 708 7.82 11.36 -6.74
CA GLY A 708 6.84 10.63 -7.54
C GLY A 708 6.25 11.50 -8.66
N ALA A 709 6.09 10.93 -9.84
CA ALA A 709 5.50 11.60 -11.00
C ALA A 709 4.41 10.73 -11.66
N LEU A 710 3.24 11.30 -11.92
CA LEU A 710 2.18 10.70 -12.73
C LEU A 710 1.89 11.56 -13.95
N THR A 711 2.05 11.00 -15.14
CA THR A 711 1.47 11.50 -16.40
C THR A 711 0.29 10.60 -16.78
N ALA A 712 -0.91 11.17 -16.87
CA ALA A 712 -2.15 10.45 -17.17
C ALA A 712 -3.00 11.22 -18.19
N SER A 713 -3.84 10.52 -18.94
CA SER A 713 -4.96 11.16 -19.66
C SER A 713 -6.09 11.54 -18.71
N GLN A 714 -6.38 10.69 -17.72
CA GLN A 714 -7.50 10.84 -16.80
C GLN A 714 -7.18 10.21 -15.43
N VAL A 715 -7.60 10.92 -14.37
CA VAL A 715 -7.68 10.40 -13.00
C VAL A 715 -9.13 10.54 -12.52
N THR A 716 -9.81 9.44 -12.21
CA THR A 716 -11.22 9.45 -11.77
C THR A 716 -11.44 8.68 -10.48
N LEU A 717 -11.94 9.37 -9.46
CA LEU A 717 -12.45 8.80 -8.21
C LEU A 717 -13.98 8.96 -8.22
N THR A 718 -14.73 7.88 -8.38
CA THR A 718 -16.19 7.93 -8.54
C THR A 718 -16.95 6.96 -7.62
N GLY A 719 -17.97 7.46 -6.90
CA GLY A 719 -18.87 6.65 -6.09
C GLY A 719 -18.20 5.88 -4.94
N ASN A 720 -17.02 6.30 -4.47
CA ASN A 720 -16.31 5.63 -3.37
C ASN A 720 -16.88 6.05 -2.01
N GLU A 721 -16.91 5.12 -1.05
CA GLU A 721 -17.34 5.35 0.32
C GLU A 721 -16.17 5.21 1.31
N ALA A 722 -15.95 6.22 2.15
CA ALA A 722 -14.97 6.21 3.23
C ALA A 722 -15.62 6.59 4.57
N ARG A 723 -15.50 5.75 5.60
CA ARG A 723 -16.06 6.02 6.94
C ARG A 723 -15.07 5.70 8.05
N ASN A 724 -15.00 6.53 9.11
CA ASN A 724 -14.08 6.34 10.25
C ASN A 724 -12.62 6.27 9.80
N VAL A 725 -12.10 7.33 9.19
CA VAL A 725 -10.70 7.43 8.75
C VAL A 725 -9.97 8.32 9.74
N THR A 726 -9.09 7.73 10.55
CA THR A 726 -8.51 8.40 11.73
C THR A 726 -7.00 8.32 11.76
N SER A 727 -6.33 9.44 12.04
CA SER A 727 -4.91 9.48 12.37
C SER A 727 -4.70 10.20 13.70
N GLN A 728 -4.16 9.50 14.69
CA GLN A 728 -4.00 10.02 16.07
C GLN A 728 -2.52 10.21 16.41
N GLY A 729 -2.13 11.38 16.91
CA GLY A 729 -0.75 11.69 17.31
C GLY A 729 -0.67 12.03 18.79
N ASP A 730 -0.54 11.02 19.65
CA ASP A 730 -0.47 11.23 21.11
C ASP A 730 0.85 11.89 21.51
N GLU A 731 0.81 13.16 21.93
CA GLU A 731 1.86 13.71 22.79
C GLU A 731 1.88 12.99 24.13
N ARG A 732 3.07 12.59 24.60
CA ARG A 732 3.27 12.15 25.98
C ARG A 732 4.43 12.93 26.59
N THR A 733 4.16 13.60 27.69
CA THR A 733 5.20 14.17 28.56
C THR A 733 5.80 13.05 29.40
N VAL A 734 7.11 12.86 29.32
CA VAL A 734 7.86 11.92 30.16
C VAL A 734 8.91 12.71 30.91
N LEU A 735 8.91 12.64 32.25
CA LEU A 735 9.86 13.33 33.12
C LEU A 735 9.99 14.84 32.84
N GLY A 736 8.88 15.52 32.53
CA GLY A 736 8.85 16.97 32.26
C GLY A 736 9.20 17.38 30.82
N HIS A 737 9.65 16.45 29.96
CA HIS A 737 9.91 16.72 28.55
C HIS A 737 8.77 16.22 27.66
N ALA A 738 8.30 17.07 26.75
CA ALA A 738 7.36 16.69 25.70
C ALA A 738 8.10 15.94 24.59
N ILE A 739 7.60 14.76 24.21
CA ILE A 739 8.11 13.99 23.07
C ILE A 739 7.10 14.11 21.93
N ASP A 740 7.47 14.84 20.88
CA ASP A 740 6.63 15.03 19.70
C ASP A 740 6.54 13.73 18.88
N LYS A 741 5.32 13.36 18.48
CA LYS A 741 4.99 12.07 17.82
C LYS A 741 4.33 12.26 16.46
N GLY A 742 5.04 12.93 15.56
CA GLY A 742 4.74 12.91 14.13
C GLY A 742 3.51 13.70 13.68
N VAL A 743 3.44 13.95 12.37
CA VAL A 743 2.33 14.64 11.71
C VAL A 743 1.30 13.60 11.28
N GLY A 744 0.10 13.66 11.86
CA GLY A 744 -1.00 12.75 11.53
C GLY A 744 -1.76 13.24 10.30
N THR A 745 -1.89 12.42 9.26
CA THR A 745 -2.70 12.76 8.07
C THR A 745 -3.77 11.70 7.78
N ALA A 746 -5.02 12.12 7.62
CA ALA A 746 -6.16 11.27 7.29
C ALA A 746 -6.80 11.74 5.98
N SER A 747 -6.63 10.96 4.92
CA SER A 747 -7.03 11.28 3.55
C SER A 747 -8.09 10.27 3.07
N ALA A 748 -9.26 10.76 2.67
CA ALA A 748 -10.43 9.94 2.32
C ALA A 748 -11.07 10.39 0.99
N ASN A 749 -11.08 9.52 -0.02
CA ASN A 749 -11.51 9.82 -1.40
C ASN A 749 -10.73 11.01 -2.01
N THR A 750 -9.41 11.04 -1.85
CA THR A 750 -8.56 12.20 -2.19
C THR A 750 -7.56 11.94 -3.30
N VAL A 751 -7.13 13.02 -3.97
CA VAL A 751 -5.89 13.03 -4.76
C VAL A 751 -4.87 13.90 -4.03
N GLN A 752 -3.76 13.31 -3.59
CA GLN A 752 -2.67 13.98 -2.88
C GLN A 752 -1.40 13.99 -3.73
N VAL A 753 -0.83 15.18 -3.93
CA VAL A 753 0.33 15.43 -4.80
C VAL A 753 1.42 16.18 -4.03
N LEU A 754 2.47 15.45 -3.63
CA LEU A 754 3.71 16.02 -3.09
C LEU A 754 4.80 16.12 -4.16
N GLY A 755 4.66 15.37 -5.26
CA GLY A 755 5.55 15.38 -6.42
C GLY A 755 4.90 16.02 -7.67
N THR A 756 5.00 15.36 -8.82
CA THR A 756 4.43 15.88 -10.09
C THR A 756 3.17 15.12 -10.53
N LEU A 757 2.13 15.86 -10.93
CA LEU A 757 0.96 15.35 -11.61
C LEU A 757 0.76 16.10 -12.95
N ARG A 758 0.75 15.37 -14.06
CA ARG A 758 0.32 15.88 -15.36
C ARG A 758 -0.88 15.08 -15.80
N ALA A 759 -2.06 15.70 -15.81
CA ALA A 759 -3.29 15.01 -16.18
C ALA A 759 -4.20 15.92 -17.00
N SER A 760 -4.75 15.44 -18.11
CA SER A 760 -5.70 16.23 -18.91
C SER A 760 -7.03 16.43 -18.17
N SER A 761 -7.40 15.49 -17.29
CA SER A 761 -8.58 15.60 -16.43
C SER A 761 -8.39 14.89 -15.08
N LEU A 762 -8.97 15.46 -14.03
CA LEU A 762 -9.09 14.89 -12.69
C LEU A 762 -10.52 15.09 -12.21
N GLN A 763 -11.18 14.00 -11.81
CA GLN A 763 -12.59 13.98 -11.48
C GLN A 763 -12.85 13.27 -10.15
N LEU A 764 -13.46 13.97 -9.20
CA LEU A 764 -14.02 13.40 -7.97
C LEU A 764 -15.55 13.52 -8.06
N LEU A 765 -16.23 12.39 -8.28
CA LEU A 765 -17.65 12.35 -8.59
C LEU A 765 -18.43 11.51 -7.57
N ALA A 766 -19.47 12.09 -6.95
CA ALA A 766 -20.43 11.38 -6.10
C ALA A 766 -19.80 10.52 -4.97
N ASN A 767 -18.61 10.87 -4.47
CA ASN A 767 -17.96 10.14 -3.38
C ASN A 767 -18.56 10.54 -2.03
N VAL A 768 -18.58 9.60 -1.10
CA VAL A 768 -19.12 9.76 0.26
C VAL A 768 -18.00 9.58 1.28
N ALA A 769 -17.76 10.58 2.10
CA ALA A 769 -16.80 10.55 3.21
C ALA A 769 -17.51 10.90 4.53
N SER A 770 -17.22 10.17 5.61
CA SER A 770 -17.75 10.50 6.94
C SER A 770 -16.80 10.17 8.08
N ARG A 771 -16.77 11.02 9.12
CA ARG A 771 -15.92 10.83 10.32
C ARG A 771 -14.44 10.67 9.92
N VAL A 772 -13.89 11.72 9.32
CA VAL A 772 -12.47 11.80 8.91
C VAL A 772 -11.76 12.72 9.91
N SER A 773 -10.74 12.22 10.62
CA SER A 773 -10.13 12.95 11.74
C SER A 773 -8.60 12.83 11.77
N ALA A 774 -7.92 13.96 11.97
CA ALA A 774 -6.47 14.01 12.21
C ALA A 774 -6.16 14.84 13.46
N ASP A 775 -5.43 14.28 14.43
CA ASP A 775 -5.16 14.99 15.70
C ASP A 775 -3.97 15.97 15.61
N LYS A 776 -3.05 15.78 14.66
CA LYS A 776 -1.84 16.62 14.43
C LYS A 776 -1.53 16.84 12.95
N GLY A 777 -2.49 17.33 12.16
CA GLY A 777 -2.24 17.54 10.73
C GLY A 777 -3.49 17.73 9.86
N LEU A 778 -3.44 17.08 8.69
CA LEU A 778 -4.41 17.20 7.60
C LEU A 778 -5.48 16.10 7.68
N ALA A 779 -6.75 16.50 7.81
CA ALA A 779 -7.91 15.67 7.55
C ALA A 779 -8.57 16.10 6.22
N ALA A 780 -8.41 15.33 5.16
CA ALA A 780 -8.91 15.65 3.82
C ALA A 780 -9.99 14.64 3.38
N ALA A 781 -11.14 15.15 2.95
CA ALA A 781 -12.28 14.36 2.50
C ALA A 781 -12.76 14.84 1.12
N ASN A 782 -12.88 13.92 0.15
CA ASN A 782 -13.32 14.20 -1.23
C ASN A 782 -12.57 15.39 -1.88
N SER A 783 -11.27 15.52 -1.59
CA SER A 783 -10.49 16.75 -1.85
C SER A 783 -9.26 16.51 -2.71
N VAL A 784 -8.78 17.56 -3.38
CA VAL A 784 -7.51 17.57 -4.13
C VAL A 784 -6.53 18.42 -3.35
N VAL A 785 -5.37 17.84 -3.04
CA VAL A 785 -4.34 18.49 -2.22
C VAL A 785 -3.00 18.41 -2.94
N ALA A 786 -2.42 19.56 -3.25
CA ALA A 786 -1.04 19.69 -3.70
C ALA A 786 -0.24 20.52 -2.70
N ASP A 787 0.92 20.01 -2.29
CA ASP A 787 1.81 20.67 -1.33
C ASP A 787 2.78 21.64 -2.04
N GLN A 788 3.69 22.27 -1.29
CA GLN A 788 4.64 23.27 -1.81
C GLN A 788 5.56 22.73 -2.92
N ALA A 789 6.02 21.48 -2.79
CA ALA A 789 6.77 20.77 -3.84
C ALA A 789 5.88 20.20 -4.96
N GLY A 790 4.55 20.27 -4.79
CA GLY A 790 3.56 19.75 -5.71
C GLY A 790 3.44 20.57 -6.99
N GLN A 791 3.70 19.93 -8.14
CA GLN A 791 3.42 20.51 -9.46
C GLN A 791 2.25 19.79 -10.14
N VAL A 792 1.29 20.56 -10.63
CA VAL A 792 0.10 20.08 -11.33
C VAL A 792 -0.06 20.82 -12.66
N ASP A 793 0.17 20.14 -13.78
CA ASP A 793 0.12 20.73 -15.13
C ASP A 793 -1.06 20.18 -15.96
N GLY A 794 -1.70 21.06 -16.75
CA GLY A 794 -2.61 20.70 -17.85
C GLY A 794 -4.05 20.35 -17.45
N LEU A 795 -4.48 20.73 -16.25
CA LEU A 795 -5.56 20.06 -15.54
C LEU A 795 -6.96 20.66 -15.68
N GLN A 796 -7.95 19.84 -16.06
CA GLN A 796 -9.36 20.09 -15.73
C GLN A 796 -9.74 19.33 -14.46
N ALA A 797 -9.77 20.03 -13.32
CA ALA A 797 -10.13 19.49 -12.01
C ALA A 797 -11.62 19.71 -11.73
N SER A 798 -12.36 18.64 -11.48
CA SER A 798 -13.82 18.68 -11.25
C SER A 798 -14.21 17.88 -10.01
N ILE A 799 -14.77 18.55 -9.00
CA ILE A 799 -15.31 17.96 -7.78
C ILE A 799 -16.83 18.14 -7.81
N VAL A 800 -17.58 17.08 -8.10
CA VAL A 800 -19.03 17.15 -8.35
C VAL A 800 -19.85 16.18 -7.50
N GLY A 801 -20.88 16.71 -6.83
CA GLY A 801 -21.90 15.91 -6.14
C GLY A 801 -21.40 15.08 -4.94
N ASN A 802 -20.22 15.40 -4.40
CA ASN A 802 -19.62 14.66 -3.29
C ASN A 802 -20.23 15.06 -1.95
N VAL A 803 -20.25 14.12 -1.00
CA VAL A 803 -20.79 14.31 0.36
C VAL A 803 -19.70 14.02 1.39
N ALA A 804 -19.36 15.01 2.21
CA ALA A 804 -18.31 14.92 3.22
C ALA A 804 -18.81 15.42 4.59
N ASN A 805 -19.11 14.49 5.50
CA ASN A 805 -19.67 14.80 6.81
C ASN A 805 -18.65 14.56 7.93
N ASP A 806 -18.64 15.42 8.93
CA ASP A 806 -17.79 15.27 10.12
C ASP A 806 -16.28 15.10 9.80
N VAL A 807 -15.71 16.13 9.16
CA VAL A 807 -14.27 16.22 8.88
C VAL A 807 -13.62 17.12 9.94
N ARG A 808 -12.76 16.55 10.79
CA ARG A 808 -12.19 17.21 11.97
C ARG A 808 -10.67 17.25 11.94
N ALA A 809 -10.08 18.34 12.43
CA ALA A 809 -8.67 18.35 12.80
C ALA A 809 -8.45 19.05 14.14
N ARG A 810 -7.52 18.50 14.91
CA ARG A 810 -7.01 19.12 16.15
C ARG A 810 -5.58 19.60 15.93
N ASP A 811 -5.13 20.41 16.87
CA ASP A 811 -3.75 20.76 17.26
C ASP A 811 -2.61 20.74 16.21
N GLY A 812 -2.92 21.00 14.93
CA GLY A 812 -1.98 21.53 13.92
C GLY A 812 -2.26 21.17 12.46
N ARG A 813 -3.28 21.67 11.73
CA ARG A 813 -4.50 22.43 12.07
C ARG A 813 -5.45 22.51 10.83
N MET A 814 -5.48 21.48 9.95
CA MET A 814 -6.18 21.49 8.65
C MET A 814 -7.28 20.41 8.54
N ALA A 815 -8.54 20.80 8.37
CA ALA A 815 -9.64 19.90 8.00
C ALA A 815 -10.39 20.43 6.78
N LEU A 816 -10.51 19.62 5.72
CA LEU A 816 -10.95 20.04 4.38
C LEU A 816 -11.97 19.05 3.79
N ALA A 817 -13.13 19.56 3.38
CA ALA A 817 -14.21 18.81 2.75
C ALA A 817 -14.51 19.35 1.33
N ASN A 818 -14.54 18.47 0.32
CA ASN A 818 -14.82 18.79 -1.09
C ASN A 818 -14.03 20.01 -1.64
N THR A 819 -12.77 20.15 -1.22
CA THR A 819 -11.94 21.36 -1.41
C THR A 819 -10.77 21.10 -2.34
N VAL A 820 -10.30 22.13 -3.05
CA VAL A 820 -9.01 22.12 -3.74
C VAL A 820 -8.02 22.97 -2.95
N LEU A 821 -6.90 22.38 -2.54
CA LEU A 821 -5.77 23.06 -1.92
C LEU A 821 -4.56 22.99 -2.86
N ASN A 822 -4.08 24.15 -3.31
CA ASN A 822 -2.82 24.31 -4.02
C ASN A 822 -1.85 25.11 -3.14
N ALA A 823 -0.76 24.49 -2.68
CA ALA A 823 0.37 25.17 -2.06
C ALA A 823 1.59 25.30 -3.00
N GLY A 824 1.53 24.69 -4.19
CA GLY A 824 2.59 24.69 -5.20
C GLY A 824 2.16 25.35 -6.52
N ARG A 825 2.32 24.64 -7.65
CA ARG A 825 2.07 25.21 -8.99
C ARG A 825 0.97 24.47 -9.74
N PHE A 826 -0.10 25.18 -10.11
CA PHE A 826 -1.18 24.74 -11.00
C PHE A 826 -1.11 25.50 -12.32
N SER A 827 -0.77 24.83 -13.42
CA SER A 827 -0.53 25.47 -14.72
C SER A 827 -1.54 25.00 -15.78
N GLY A 828 -2.20 25.95 -16.46
CA GLY A 828 -3.23 25.68 -17.48
C GLY A 828 -4.53 25.09 -16.91
N ALA A 829 -4.83 25.38 -15.63
CA ALA A 829 -5.80 24.62 -14.86
C ALA A 829 -7.18 25.28 -14.77
N ARG A 830 -8.25 24.51 -15.00
CA ARG A 830 -9.63 24.88 -14.65
C ARG A 830 -10.08 24.10 -13.42
N VAL A 831 -10.62 24.78 -12.41
CA VAL A 831 -11.11 24.17 -11.17
C VAL A 831 -12.61 24.40 -11.03
N GLY A 832 -13.38 23.31 -11.03
CA GLY A 832 -14.83 23.31 -10.77
C GLY A 832 -15.18 22.55 -9.50
N ILE A 833 -15.92 23.18 -8.59
CA ILE A 833 -16.48 22.57 -7.38
C ILE A 833 -17.99 22.79 -7.42
N THR A 834 -18.76 21.75 -7.75
CA THR A 834 -20.18 21.88 -8.10
C THR A 834 -21.09 20.92 -7.32
N GLY A 835 -22.14 21.44 -6.67
CA GLY A 835 -23.21 20.65 -6.08
C GLY A 835 -22.77 19.75 -4.90
N ASN A 836 -21.66 20.07 -4.24
CA ASN A 836 -21.13 19.26 -3.14
C ASN A 836 -21.78 19.63 -1.80
N THR A 837 -21.87 18.66 -0.89
CA THR A 837 -22.29 18.88 0.50
C THR A 837 -21.13 18.57 1.44
N GLY A 838 -20.75 19.51 2.30
CA GLY A 838 -19.51 19.40 3.10
C GLY A 838 -19.58 20.07 4.47
N SER A 839 -18.99 19.44 5.49
CA SER A 839 -18.78 20.03 6.81
C SER A 839 -17.34 19.83 7.30
N ALA A 840 -16.67 20.91 7.72
CA ALA A 840 -15.34 20.88 8.32
C ALA A 840 -15.32 21.58 9.70
N GLN A 841 -14.53 21.06 10.64
CA GLN A 841 -14.46 21.60 12.00
C GLN A 841 -13.02 21.60 12.53
N THR A 842 -12.57 22.75 13.02
CA THR A 842 -11.38 22.88 13.89
C THR A 842 -11.66 23.90 14.99
N GLY A 843 -10.66 24.25 15.81
CA GLY A 843 -10.83 25.18 16.94
C GLY A 843 -10.71 26.67 16.56
N SER A 844 -9.70 27.04 15.78
CA SER A 844 -9.28 28.45 15.60
C SER A 844 -8.57 28.69 14.25
N ALA A 845 -9.15 28.15 13.17
CA ALA A 845 -8.63 28.00 11.80
C ALA A 845 -7.43 27.03 11.66
N ASP A 846 -7.21 26.36 10.51
CA ASP A 846 -8.03 26.31 9.27
C ASP A 846 -9.22 25.34 9.39
N ALA A 847 -10.31 25.57 8.65
CA ALA A 847 -11.33 24.55 8.33
C ALA A 847 -12.07 24.96 7.06
N LEU A 848 -12.13 24.12 6.02
CA LEU A 848 -12.77 24.49 4.74
C LEU A 848 -13.78 23.46 4.25
N ALA A 849 -14.95 23.92 3.79
CA ALA A 849 -15.95 23.07 3.12
C ALA A 849 -16.40 23.68 1.79
N ASN A 850 -16.22 22.89 0.71
CA ASN A 850 -16.46 23.21 -0.70
C ASN A 850 -15.73 24.47 -1.23
N SER A 851 -14.51 24.73 -0.74
CA SER A 851 -13.72 25.93 -1.05
C SER A 851 -12.56 25.65 -2.01
N LEU A 852 -11.90 26.70 -2.51
CA LEU A 852 -10.59 26.64 -3.18
C LEU A 852 -9.59 27.47 -2.38
N ARG A 853 -8.38 26.94 -2.14
CA ARG A 853 -7.27 27.68 -1.51
C ARG A 853 -6.04 27.62 -2.41
N ASN A 854 -5.52 28.78 -2.78
CA ASN A 854 -4.23 28.99 -3.44
C ASN A 854 -3.29 29.66 -2.43
N GLY A 855 -2.35 28.88 -1.89
CA GLY A 855 -1.48 29.24 -0.77
C GLY A 855 -0.43 30.30 -1.10
N GLU A 856 0.36 30.67 -0.08
CA GLU A 856 1.45 31.64 -0.25
C GLU A 856 2.58 31.05 -1.09
N GLY A 857 3.14 31.85 -2.00
CA GLY A 857 4.08 31.37 -3.03
C GLY A 857 3.45 30.53 -4.14
N ALA A 858 2.22 30.02 -3.95
CA ALA A 858 1.53 29.19 -4.94
C ALA A 858 1.10 30.00 -6.18
N SER A 859 0.96 29.31 -7.31
CA SER A 859 0.48 29.91 -8.55
C SER A 859 -0.59 29.07 -9.22
N LEU A 860 -1.66 29.73 -9.70
CA LEU A 860 -2.72 29.16 -10.52
C LEU A 860 -2.83 30.03 -11.80
N SER A 861 -2.41 29.49 -12.94
CA SER A 861 -2.30 30.26 -14.20
C SER A 861 -3.10 29.64 -15.35
N GLY A 862 -3.73 30.49 -16.18
CA GLY A 862 -4.29 30.11 -17.48
C GLY A 862 -5.64 29.40 -17.46
N GLY A 863 -6.44 29.53 -16.40
CA GLY A 863 -7.79 28.97 -16.35
C GLY A 863 -8.65 29.48 -15.18
N SER A 864 -9.91 29.05 -15.14
CA SER A 864 -10.94 29.58 -14.23
C SER A 864 -11.14 28.77 -12.94
N ALA A 865 -11.68 29.42 -11.91
CA ALA A 865 -12.10 28.85 -10.65
C ALA A 865 -13.61 29.09 -10.43
N THR A 866 -14.40 28.00 -10.36
CA THR A 866 -15.86 28.06 -10.25
C THR A 866 -16.37 27.20 -9.09
N LEU A 867 -17.07 27.84 -8.14
CA LEU A 867 -17.77 27.20 -7.03
C LEU A 867 -19.28 27.40 -7.23
N ALA A 868 -20.02 26.33 -7.56
CA ALA A 868 -21.42 26.42 -7.95
C ALA A 868 -22.35 25.49 -7.14
N GLY A 869 -23.43 26.04 -6.56
CA GLY A 869 -24.51 25.24 -5.95
C GLY A 869 -24.11 24.38 -4.76
N ASN A 870 -22.99 24.69 -4.08
CA ASN A 870 -22.50 23.89 -2.96
C ASN A 870 -23.20 24.24 -1.65
N ASN A 871 -23.37 23.24 -0.78
CA ASN A 871 -23.92 23.38 0.57
C ASN A 871 -22.83 23.07 1.61
N GLY A 872 -22.36 24.09 2.32
CA GLY A 872 -21.15 24.02 3.14
C GLY A 872 -21.31 24.56 4.55
N ALA A 873 -20.57 23.97 5.49
CA ALA A 873 -20.47 24.43 6.86
C ALA A 873 -19.02 24.37 7.38
N ALA A 874 -18.57 25.41 8.10
CA ALA A 874 -17.31 25.40 8.83
C ALA A 874 -17.47 25.98 10.24
N GLN A 875 -16.83 25.32 11.21
CA GLN A 875 -16.78 25.76 12.61
C GLN A 875 -15.33 26.07 13.00
N GLY A 876 -15.14 27.12 13.82
CA GLY A 876 -13.82 27.54 14.32
C GLY A 876 -13.11 28.61 13.49
N GLY A 877 -13.83 29.53 12.81
CA GLY A 877 -13.23 30.65 12.06
C GLY A 877 -12.78 30.35 10.63
N GLY A 878 -13.16 29.20 10.07
CA GLY A 878 -12.79 28.74 8.73
C GLY A 878 -13.54 29.41 7.55
N MET A 879 -13.39 28.86 6.34
CA MET A 879 -14.02 29.40 5.11
C MET A 879 -14.83 28.36 4.32
N VAL A 880 -15.99 28.77 3.82
CA VAL A 880 -16.99 27.90 3.20
C VAL A 880 -17.39 28.41 1.84
N ASN A 881 -17.47 27.52 0.85
CA ASN A 881 -17.82 27.83 -0.54
C ASN A 881 -17.06 29.06 -1.08
N SER A 882 -15.81 29.26 -0.64
CA SER A 882 -15.05 30.50 -0.83
C SER A 882 -13.75 30.23 -1.57
N ILE A 883 -13.18 31.26 -2.18
CA ILE A 883 -11.87 31.23 -2.84
C ILE A 883 -10.90 32.05 -1.99
N ASP A 884 -9.86 31.42 -1.46
CA ASP A 884 -8.74 32.07 -0.75
C ASP A 884 -7.51 32.09 -1.66
N ASN A 885 -7.08 33.30 -2.05
CA ASN A 885 -5.89 33.51 -2.87
C ASN A 885 -4.84 34.30 -2.10
N ALA A 886 -3.84 33.60 -1.58
CA ALA A 886 -2.63 34.20 -1.00
C ALA A 886 -1.45 34.22 -1.99
N GLY A 887 -1.52 33.41 -3.05
CA GLY A 887 -0.54 33.35 -4.13
C GLY A 887 -0.89 34.22 -5.35
N SER A 888 -0.50 33.75 -6.54
CA SER A 888 -0.81 34.40 -7.81
C SER A 888 -1.91 33.66 -8.57
N LEU A 889 -2.94 34.38 -9.00
CA LEU A 889 -4.02 33.90 -9.87
C LEU A 889 -4.10 34.81 -11.11
N SER A 890 -3.89 34.25 -12.31
CA SER A 890 -3.76 35.04 -13.54
C SER A 890 -4.46 34.42 -14.75
N GLY A 891 -5.21 35.26 -15.48
CA GLY A 891 -5.97 34.86 -16.67
C GLY A 891 -7.24 34.05 -16.35
N ALA A 892 -7.89 34.33 -15.22
CA ALA A 892 -8.88 33.47 -14.61
C ALA A 892 -10.28 34.10 -14.53
N GLY A 893 -11.33 33.34 -14.85
CA GLY A 893 -12.68 33.64 -14.36
C GLY A 893 -12.85 33.13 -12.93
N VAL A 894 -13.25 33.97 -12.00
CA VAL A 894 -13.51 33.66 -10.59
C VAL A 894 -15.01 33.74 -10.34
N THR A 895 -15.66 32.60 -10.11
CA THR A 895 -17.14 32.53 -9.97
C THR A 895 -17.53 31.78 -8.70
N VAL A 896 -18.38 32.41 -7.88
CA VAL A 896 -19.02 31.82 -6.70
C VAL A 896 -20.53 32.03 -6.85
N VAL A 897 -21.27 30.99 -7.23
CA VAL A 897 -22.68 31.11 -7.64
C VAL A 897 -23.62 30.11 -6.95
N GLY A 898 -24.75 30.59 -6.44
CA GLY A 898 -25.85 29.75 -5.92
C GLY A 898 -25.48 28.91 -4.69
N ASN A 899 -24.41 29.24 -3.97
CA ASN A 899 -23.93 28.44 -2.85
C ASN A 899 -24.67 28.79 -1.55
N ARG A 900 -24.84 27.80 -0.67
CA ARG A 900 -25.37 27.94 0.69
C ARG A 900 -24.26 27.69 1.70
N GLY A 901 -23.86 28.72 2.44
CA GLY A 901 -22.68 28.68 3.31
C GLY A 901 -22.96 29.15 4.73
N THR A 902 -22.53 28.36 5.72
CA THR A 902 -22.63 28.72 7.15
C THR A 902 -21.26 28.68 7.83
N VAL A 903 -20.87 29.78 8.49
CA VAL A 903 -19.60 29.87 9.24
C VAL A 903 -19.79 30.40 10.65
N GLY A 904 -19.02 29.86 11.59
CA GLY A 904 -18.91 30.37 12.97
C GLY A 904 -17.59 31.09 13.23
N GLY A 905 -17.63 32.18 14.00
CA GLY A 905 -16.49 33.04 14.30
C GLY A 905 -16.24 34.08 13.21
N SER A 906 -15.00 34.56 13.08
CA SER A 906 -14.54 35.48 12.02
C SER A 906 -14.39 34.82 10.64
N GLY A 907 -15.15 33.74 10.38
CA GLY A 907 -15.06 32.94 9.16
C GLY A 907 -15.62 33.62 7.91
N LYS A 908 -15.35 33.05 6.74
CA LYS A 908 -15.74 33.62 5.43
C LYS A 908 -16.63 32.66 4.64
N ALA A 909 -17.80 33.11 4.18
CA ALA A 909 -18.75 32.26 3.44
C ALA A 909 -19.07 32.83 2.04
N ASN A 910 -19.13 31.96 1.03
CA ASN A 910 -19.47 32.30 -0.37
C ASN A 910 -18.69 33.51 -0.93
N SER A 911 -17.43 33.67 -0.54
CA SER A 911 -16.66 34.92 -0.71
C SER A 911 -15.37 34.71 -1.50
N LEU A 912 -14.82 35.81 -2.04
CA LEU A 912 -13.44 35.85 -2.51
C LEU A 912 -12.59 36.56 -1.45
N HIS A 913 -11.53 35.90 -0.99
CA HIS A 913 -10.49 36.51 -0.19
C HIS A 913 -9.19 36.57 -1.01
N ASN A 914 -8.63 37.76 -1.21
CA ASN A 914 -7.39 37.94 -1.95
C ASN A 914 -6.35 38.66 -1.09
N ARG A 915 -5.32 37.92 -0.65
CA ARG A 915 -4.10 38.46 -0.01
C ARG A 915 -2.93 38.56 -1.00
N GLY A 916 -2.96 37.78 -2.07
CA GLY A 916 -1.95 37.77 -3.13
C GLY A 916 -2.32 38.64 -4.33
N ARG A 917 -2.06 38.14 -5.54
CA ARG A 917 -2.28 38.86 -6.80
C ARG A 917 -3.35 38.18 -7.64
N LEU A 918 -4.33 38.95 -8.11
CA LEU A 918 -5.33 38.57 -9.10
C LEU A 918 -5.24 39.50 -10.33
N THR A 919 -5.05 38.95 -11.53
CA THR A 919 -4.91 39.76 -12.76
C THR A 919 -5.72 39.27 -13.94
N GLY A 920 -6.34 40.22 -14.66
CA GLY A 920 -7.06 39.99 -15.91
C GLY A 920 -8.25 39.03 -15.72
N SER A 921 -9.06 39.28 -14.69
CA SER A 921 -9.98 38.29 -14.13
C SER A 921 -11.38 38.85 -13.91
N THR A 922 -12.44 38.14 -14.31
CA THR A 922 -13.81 38.45 -13.89
C THR A 922 -14.07 37.85 -12.51
N VAL A 923 -14.66 38.61 -11.59
CA VAL A 923 -15.01 38.15 -10.23
C VAL A 923 -16.52 38.26 -10.07
N GLN A 924 -17.22 37.13 -10.02
CA GLN A 924 -18.68 37.07 -9.92
C GLN A 924 -19.12 36.31 -8.67
N LEU A 925 -19.85 36.99 -7.79
CA LEU A 925 -20.50 36.43 -6.60
C LEU A 925 -22.01 36.60 -6.78
N ALA A 926 -22.72 35.53 -7.16
CA ALA A 926 -24.13 35.63 -7.59
C ALA A 926 -25.08 34.65 -6.89
N GLY A 927 -26.23 35.13 -6.43
CA GLY A 927 -27.32 34.29 -5.91
C GLY A 927 -26.98 33.43 -4.69
N ASN A 928 -25.91 33.74 -3.96
CA ASN A 928 -25.47 32.97 -2.80
C ASN A 928 -26.30 33.30 -1.55
N ASN A 929 -26.43 32.32 -0.65
CA ASN A 929 -27.06 32.46 0.66
C ASN A 929 -26.01 32.19 1.76
N GLY A 930 -25.65 33.22 2.52
CA GLY A 930 -24.51 33.21 3.44
C GLY A 930 -24.87 33.67 4.85
N ASN A 931 -24.47 32.90 5.86
CA ASN A 931 -24.66 33.25 7.27
C ASN A 931 -23.36 33.13 8.07
N ALA A 932 -22.99 34.19 8.79
CA ALA A 932 -21.83 34.24 9.67
C ALA A 932 -22.20 34.73 11.09
N ALA A 933 -21.77 33.98 12.11
CA ALA A 933 -21.92 34.34 13.51
C ALA A 933 -20.60 34.91 14.07
N GLY A 934 -20.61 36.17 14.53
CA GLY A 934 -19.41 36.95 14.87
C GLY A 934 -18.91 37.80 13.69
N GLN A 935 -17.69 38.35 13.78
CA GLN A 935 -17.03 39.26 12.81
C GLN A 935 -16.72 38.64 11.43
N GLY A 936 -17.56 37.73 10.92
CA GLY A 936 -17.35 37.04 9.66
C GLY A 936 -17.73 37.85 8.42
N VAL A 937 -17.39 37.30 7.25
CA VAL A 937 -17.56 37.91 5.93
C VAL A 937 -18.42 36.98 5.06
N VAL A 938 -19.52 37.48 4.47
CA VAL A 938 -20.44 36.67 3.65
C VAL A 938 -20.72 37.29 2.28
N ASN A 939 -20.74 36.46 1.24
CA ASN A 939 -21.04 36.84 -0.15
C ASN A 939 -20.23 38.06 -0.65
N SER A 940 -18.99 38.23 -0.19
CA SER A 940 -18.22 39.48 -0.33
C SER A 940 -16.85 39.26 -0.96
N VAL A 941 -16.24 40.34 -1.42
CA VAL A 941 -14.84 40.37 -1.87
C VAL A 941 -14.01 41.10 -0.81
N ASP A 942 -13.02 40.42 -0.23
CA ASP A 942 -12.09 40.94 0.77
C ASP A 942 -10.66 40.96 0.19
N ASN A 943 -10.25 42.12 -0.32
CA ASN A 943 -8.96 42.33 -0.94
C ASN A 943 -7.96 43.05 -0.03
N GLN A 944 -6.87 42.35 0.27
CA GLN A 944 -5.71 42.84 1.00
C GLN A 944 -4.47 42.90 0.09
N GLY A 945 -4.49 42.20 -1.06
CA GLY A 945 -3.45 42.20 -2.07
C GLY A 945 -3.77 43.06 -3.29
N GLN A 946 -3.41 42.59 -4.48
CA GLN A 946 -3.64 43.30 -5.75
C GLN A 946 -4.77 42.68 -6.57
N LEU A 947 -5.76 43.48 -6.98
CA LEU A 947 -6.70 43.18 -8.07
C LEU A 947 -6.43 44.15 -9.24
N SER A 948 -6.19 43.64 -10.45
CA SER A 948 -5.94 44.52 -11.61
C SER A 948 -6.58 44.00 -12.89
N GLY A 949 -7.27 44.91 -13.60
CA GLY A 949 -7.97 44.62 -14.85
C GLY A 949 -9.13 43.65 -14.65
N SER A 950 -9.98 43.90 -13.66
CA SER A 950 -10.98 42.95 -13.18
C SER A 950 -12.39 43.54 -13.06
N ASN A 951 -13.40 42.81 -13.51
CA ASN A 951 -14.81 43.20 -13.29
C ASN A 951 -15.36 42.46 -12.07
N ILE A 952 -15.68 43.19 -11.01
CA ILE A 952 -16.21 42.66 -9.74
C ILE A 952 -17.73 42.85 -9.72
N THR A 953 -18.46 41.74 -9.64
CA THR A 953 -19.94 41.72 -9.63
C THR A 953 -20.46 40.95 -8.42
N ILE A 954 -21.23 41.61 -7.55
CA ILE A 954 -21.92 41.01 -6.40
C ILE A 954 -23.43 41.16 -6.65
N LEU A 955 -24.10 40.08 -7.03
CA LEU A 955 -25.46 40.12 -7.61
C LEU A 955 -26.45 39.21 -6.88
N GLY A 956 -27.57 39.76 -6.41
CA GLY A 956 -28.73 38.99 -5.95
C GLY A 956 -28.48 38.07 -4.74
N ASN A 957 -27.43 38.32 -3.96
CA ASN A 957 -27.06 37.50 -2.81
C ASN A 957 -27.93 37.82 -1.59
N GLN A 958 -28.06 36.84 -0.69
CA GLN A 958 -28.72 36.95 0.61
C GLN A 958 -27.68 36.72 1.73
N GLY A 959 -27.40 37.75 2.52
CA GLY A 959 -26.28 37.76 3.48
C GLY A 959 -26.68 38.18 4.90
N SER A 960 -26.30 37.40 5.90
CA SER A 960 -26.46 37.72 7.33
C SER A 960 -25.11 37.63 8.03
N ALA A 961 -24.69 38.71 8.69
CA ALA A 961 -23.42 38.77 9.44
C ALA A 961 -23.61 39.47 10.79
N GLN A 962 -23.22 38.82 11.89
CA GLN A 962 -23.38 39.38 13.24
C GLN A 962 -22.12 40.14 13.70
N GLY A 963 -22.14 40.71 14.92
CA GLY A 963 -21.01 41.36 15.60
C GLY A 963 -19.98 42.07 14.72
N ASN A 964 -20.34 43.18 14.06
CA ASN A 964 -19.54 43.99 13.13
C ASN A 964 -19.12 43.31 11.80
N GLY A 965 -19.68 42.15 11.46
CA GLY A 965 -19.41 41.41 10.23
C GLY A 965 -19.89 42.08 8.94
N ILE A 966 -19.50 41.50 7.80
CA ILE A 966 -19.60 42.13 6.47
C ILE A 966 -20.44 41.25 5.53
N ALA A 967 -21.40 41.84 4.82
CA ALA A 967 -22.33 41.12 3.93
C ALA A 967 -22.48 41.78 2.55
N ASN A 968 -22.38 40.98 1.48
CA ASN A 968 -22.57 41.39 0.09
C ASN A 968 -21.73 42.62 -0.34
N ALA A 969 -20.50 42.75 0.14
CA ALA A 969 -19.70 43.97 0.06
C ALA A 969 -18.35 43.77 -0.65
N LEU A 970 -17.71 44.88 -1.04
CA LEU A 970 -16.29 44.91 -1.38
C LEU A 970 -15.52 45.62 -0.24
N VAL A 971 -14.50 44.96 0.28
CA VAL A 971 -13.51 45.52 1.20
C VAL A 971 -12.17 45.56 0.49
N ASN A 972 -11.52 46.72 0.48
CA ASN A 972 -10.18 46.88 -0.07
C ASN A 972 -9.24 47.56 0.94
N THR A 973 -8.25 46.83 1.43
CA THR A 973 -7.07 47.38 2.12
C THR A 973 -5.82 47.36 1.24
N GLY A 974 -5.82 46.58 0.16
CA GLY A 974 -4.76 46.51 -0.85
C GLY A 974 -4.99 47.48 -2.02
N SER A 975 -4.73 47.03 -3.26
CA SER A 975 -4.97 47.81 -4.47
C SER A 975 -5.98 47.19 -5.42
N VAL A 976 -6.83 48.05 -6.03
CA VAL A 976 -7.74 47.73 -7.12
C VAL A 976 -7.51 48.70 -8.28
N ALA A 977 -7.21 48.20 -9.48
CA ALA A 977 -6.90 49.04 -10.64
C ALA A 977 -7.72 48.65 -11.88
N GLY A 978 -8.23 49.66 -12.60
CA GLY A 978 -8.88 49.49 -13.90
C GLY A 978 -10.07 48.52 -13.85
N SER A 979 -10.96 48.68 -12.86
CA SER A 979 -11.96 47.68 -12.49
C SER A 979 -13.38 48.26 -12.44
N GLN A 980 -14.36 47.55 -12.97
CA GLN A 980 -15.78 47.87 -12.75
C GLN A 980 -16.27 47.10 -11.50
N ILE A 981 -16.87 47.81 -10.53
CA ILE A 981 -17.37 47.26 -9.27
C ILE A 981 -18.88 47.45 -9.25
N THR A 982 -19.64 46.36 -9.34
CA THR A 982 -21.11 46.37 -9.38
C THR A 982 -21.68 45.56 -8.23
N ILE A 983 -22.48 46.19 -7.38
CA ILE A 983 -23.25 45.53 -6.31
C ILE A 983 -24.74 45.78 -6.58
N LEU A 984 -25.45 44.73 -7.00
CA LEU A 984 -26.81 44.83 -7.57
C LEU A 984 -27.81 43.86 -6.93
N GLY A 985 -28.97 44.38 -6.52
CA GLY A 985 -30.12 43.58 -6.12
C GLY A 985 -29.93 42.68 -4.89
N ASN A 986 -28.90 42.93 -4.07
CA ASN A 986 -28.58 42.10 -2.91
C ASN A 986 -29.51 42.41 -1.73
N ARG A 987 -29.75 41.41 -0.88
CA ARG A 987 -30.46 41.54 0.41
C ARG A 987 -29.51 41.20 1.55
N GLY A 988 -29.44 42.03 2.59
CA GLY A 988 -28.59 41.71 3.73
C GLY A 988 -28.92 42.40 5.05
N ASN A 989 -28.39 41.83 6.13
CA ASN A 989 -28.51 42.36 7.48
C ASN A 989 -27.18 42.25 8.24
N ALA A 990 -26.82 43.29 9.00
CA ALA A 990 -25.67 43.24 9.90
C ALA A 990 -25.93 43.91 11.26
N SER A 991 -25.15 43.55 12.28
CA SER A 991 -25.13 44.29 13.56
C SER A 991 -23.80 45.02 13.71
N GLY A 992 -23.74 46.30 13.32
CA GLY A 992 -22.58 47.20 13.47
C GLY A 992 -21.60 47.24 12.29
N GLY A 993 -21.74 46.36 11.30
CA GLY A 993 -20.79 46.18 10.21
C GLY A 993 -21.17 46.85 8.88
N ALA A 994 -20.88 46.19 7.75
CA ALA A 994 -21.11 46.74 6.40
C ALA A 994 -21.97 45.82 5.53
N VAL A 995 -22.99 46.38 4.87
CA VAL A 995 -23.97 45.66 4.05
C VAL A 995 -24.09 46.29 2.66
N ASN A 996 -24.01 45.49 1.59
CA ASN A 996 -24.18 45.92 0.19
C ASN A 996 -23.30 47.14 -0.20
N SER A 997 -22.08 47.22 0.32
CA SER A 997 -21.28 48.47 0.36
C SER A 997 -19.87 48.29 -0.18
N VAL A 998 -19.18 49.40 -0.50
CA VAL A 998 -17.74 49.41 -0.81
C VAL A 998 -16.97 50.15 0.28
N ARG A 999 -16.01 49.49 0.93
CA ARG A 999 -15.09 50.09 1.91
C ARG A 999 -13.66 50.03 1.39
N ASN A 1000 -13.08 51.20 1.12
CA ASN A 1000 -11.69 51.35 0.71
C ASN A 1000 -10.85 52.00 1.82
N GLU A 1001 -9.78 51.32 2.21
CA GLU A 1001 -8.72 51.84 3.08
C GLU A 1001 -7.35 51.81 2.37
N GLY A 1002 -7.24 51.11 1.24
CA GLY A 1002 -6.08 51.12 0.34
C GLY A 1002 -6.27 52.01 -0.89
N ALA A 1003 -5.82 51.54 -2.06
CA ALA A 1003 -5.85 52.30 -3.32
C ALA A 1003 -6.87 51.72 -4.33
N VAL A 1004 -7.68 52.59 -4.93
CA VAL A 1004 -8.58 52.27 -6.04
C VAL A 1004 -8.34 53.27 -7.17
N SER A 1005 -8.04 52.80 -8.38
CA SER A 1005 -7.75 53.68 -9.52
C SER A 1005 -8.52 53.29 -10.78
N GLY A 1006 -9.01 54.30 -11.53
CA GLY A 1006 -9.69 54.15 -12.82
C GLY A 1006 -10.89 53.20 -12.76
N SER A 1007 -11.71 53.31 -11.72
CA SER A 1007 -12.75 52.32 -11.39
C SER A 1007 -14.15 52.93 -11.32
N GLN A 1008 -15.13 52.27 -11.92
CA GLN A 1008 -16.55 52.63 -11.81
C GLN A 1008 -17.20 51.79 -10.70
N ILE A 1009 -17.85 52.44 -9.73
CA ILE A 1009 -18.54 51.80 -8.60
C ILE A 1009 -20.04 52.03 -8.74
N VAL A 1010 -20.82 50.96 -8.88
CA VAL A 1010 -22.28 50.99 -9.00
C VAL A 1010 -22.92 50.20 -7.86
N LEU A 1011 -23.70 50.88 -7.02
CA LEU A 1011 -24.56 50.29 -5.99
C LEU A 1011 -26.01 50.50 -6.42
N MET A 1012 -26.71 49.44 -6.86
CA MET A 1012 -28.05 49.59 -7.43
C MET A 1012 -29.08 48.58 -6.90
N GLY A 1013 -30.27 49.07 -6.56
CA GLY A 1013 -31.44 48.25 -6.22
C GLY A 1013 -31.26 47.33 -5.00
N ASN A 1014 -30.27 47.60 -4.14
CA ASN A 1014 -29.99 46.76 -2.98
C ASN A 1014 -30.92 47.07 -1.80
N GLN A 1015 -31.21 46.06 -1.00
CA GLN A 1015 -31.99 46.17 0.24
C GLN A 1015 -31.14 45.76 1.44
N GLY A 1016 -31.00 46.63 2.44
CA GLY A 1016 -30.12 46.36 3.58
C GLY A 1016 -30.60 46.93 4.91
N SER A 1017 -30.26 46.27 6.00
CA SER A 1017 -30.46 46.78 7.36
C SER A 1017 -29.17 46.64 8.18
N ALA A 1018 -28.87 47.61 9.06
CA ALA A 1018 -27.78 47.47 10.01
C ALA A 1018 -28.02 48.14 11.37
N SER A 1019 -27.79 47.40 12.47
CA SER A 1019 -27.81 47.96 13.83
C SER A 1019 -26.49 48.66 14.14
N GLY A 1020 -26.37 49.93 13.73
CA GLY A 1020 -25.11 50.64 13.56
C GLY A 1020 -24.35 50.17 12.31
N GLY A 1021 -23.41 50.98 11.82
CA GLY A 1021 -22.57 50.62 10.66
C GLY A 1021 -23.03 51.23 9.33
N MET A 1022 -22.83 50.50 8.24
CA MET A 1022 -22.83 51.05 6.88
C MET A 1022 -23.69 50.21 5.92
N VAL A 1023 -24.61 50.84 5.18
CA VAL A 1023 -25.59 50.16 4.31
C VAL A 1023 -25.66 50.83 2.93
N ASN A 1024 -25.58 50.04 1.86
CA ASN A 1024 -25.68 50.49 0.46
C ASN A 1024 -24.79 51.72 0.12
N SER A 1025 -23.60 51.81 0.73
CA SER A 1025 -22.79 53.06 0.76
C SER A 1025 -21.38 52.85 0.22
N VAL A 1026 -20.64 53.94 -0.01
CA VAL A 1026 -19.18 53.91 -0.26
C VAL A 1026 -18.44 54.66 0.85
N SER A 1027 -17.37 54.07 1.36
CA SER A 1027 -16.49 54.70 2.35
C SER A 1027 -15.05 54.64 1.85
N ASN A 1028 -14.36 55.78 1.85
CA ASN A 1028 -12.98 55.90 1.39
C ASN A 1028 -12.12 56.55 2.49
N LYS A 1029 -11.13 55.83 3.00
CA LYS A 1029 -10.08 56.37 3.86
C LYS A 1029 -8.72 56.45 3.16
N GLY A 1030 -8.52 55.67 2.10
CA GLY A 1030 -7.30 55.66 1.29
C GLY A 1030 -7.42 56.56 0.06
N THR A 1031 -7.03 56.05 -1.11
CA THR A 1031 -7.10 56.80 -2.37
C THR A 1031 -8.12 56.18 -3.33
N MET A 1032 -8.96 57.03 -3.92
CA MET A 1032 -9.86 56.72 -5.03
C MET A 1032 -9.58 57.71 -6.16
N THR A 1033 -8.89 57.31 -7.22
CA THR A 1033 -8.48 58.21 -8.31
C THR A 1033 -9.20 57.90 -9.62
N GLY A 1034 -9.83 58.90 -10.24
CA GLY A 1034 -10.59 58.74 -11.49
C GLY A 1034 -11.83 57.87 -11.33
N GLY A 1035 -12.47 57.92 -10.16
CA GLY A 1035 -13.61 57.08 -9.81
C GLY A 1035 -14.97 57.66 -10.21
N GLN A 1036 -15.87 56.82 -10.73
CA GLN A 1036 -17.29 57.18 -10.91
C GLN A 1036 -18.14 56.36 -9.94
N ILE A 1037 -18.74 57.01 -8.94
CA ILE A 1037 -19.59 56.37 -7.93
C ILE A 1037 -21.06 56.68 -8.25
N ALA A 1038 -21.88 55.64 -8.44
CA ALA A 1038 -23.32 55.73 -8.61
C ALA A 1038 -24.05 54.88 -7.56
N ILE A 1039 -24.83 55.52 -6.70
CA ILE A 1039 -25.71 54.89 -5.69
C ILE A 1039 -27.15 55.15 -6.10
N VAL A 1040 -27.83 54.15 -6.67
CA VAL A 1040 -29.13 54.33 -7.35
C VAL A 1040 -30.22 53.37 -6.89
N GLY A 1041 -31.38 53.89 -6.48
CA GLY A 1041 -32.58 53.08 -6.23
C GLY A 1041 -32.46 52.09 -5.07
N ASN A 1042 -31.54 52.30 -4.13
CA ASN A 1042 -31.33 51.41 -2.99
C ASN A 1042 -32.30 51.70 -1.84
N ARG A 1043 -32.64 50.68 -1.05
CA ARG A 1043 -33.46 50.80 0.16
C ARG A 1043 -32.66 50.36 1.39
N GLY A 1044 -32.49 51.25 2.37
CA GLY A 1044 -31.62 50.99 3.51
C GLY A 1044 -32.17 51.48 4.85
N THR A 1045 -31.92 50.73 5.92
CA THR A 1045 -32.28 51.11 7.30
C THR A 1045 -31.08 50.96 8.23
N SER A 1046 -30.87 51.91 9.15
CA SER A 1046 -29.92 51.75 10.23
C SER A 1046 -30.43 52.27 11.58
N SER A 1047 -30.21 51.48 12.64
CA SER A 1047 -30.55 51.83 14.02
C SER A 1047 -29.29 52.01 14.87
N GLY A 1048 -29.02 53.24 15.33
CA GLY A 1048 -27.84 53.57 16.15
C GLY A 1048 -26.72 54.29 15.39
N GLY A 1049 -27.05 55.34 14.62
CA GLY A 1049 -26.06 56.29 14.09
C GLY A 1049 -25.32 55.90 12.82
N GLY A 1050 -25.81 54.93 12.04
CA GLY A 1050 -25.14 54.44 10.83
C GLY A 1050 -25.23 55.34 9.59
N THR A 1051 -24.53 54.92 8.53
CA THR A 1051 -24.44 55.56 7.21
C THR A 1051 -25.19 54.75 6.16
N VAL A 1052 -26.16 55.35 5.45
CA VAL A 1052 -27.10 54.66 4.56
C VAL A 1052 -27.16 55.35 3.19
N ASN A 1053 -27.05 54.58 2.11
CA ASN A 1053 -27.11 55.07 0.71
C ASN A 1053 -26.19 56.28 0.43
N SER A 1054 -25.02 56.36 1.07
CA SER A 1054 -24.20 57.59 1.18
C SER A 1054 -22.74 57.36 0.79
N VAL A 1055 -21.98 58.46 0.64
CA VAL A 1055 -20.52 58.43 0.47
C VAL A 1055 -19.83 59.12 1.66
N ASP A 1056 -18.91 58.44 2.34
CA ASP A 1056 -18.05 59.01 3.40
C ASP A 1056 -16.58 58.99 2.93
N ASN A 1057 -16.08 60.14 2.48
CA ASN A 1057 -14.69 60.31 2.05
C ASN A 1057 -13.86 60.97 3.16
N ARG A 1058 -12.84 60.27 3.65
CA ARG A 1058 -11.85 60.77 4.62
C ARG A 1058 -10.43 60.79 4.04
N GLY A 1059 -10.22 60.16 2.90
CA GLY A 1059 -8.96 60.15 2.16
C GLY A 1059 -8.99 61.06 0.93
N ILE A 1060 -8.40 60.62 -0.17
CA ILE A 1060 -8.41 61.32 -1.46
C ILE A 1060 -9.43 60.66 -2.38
N LEU A 1061 -10.34 61.45 -2.95
CA LEU A 1061 -11.32 61.00 -3.94
C LEU A 1061 -11.35 61.96 -5.14
N THR A 1062 -11.03 61.47 -6.34
CA THR A 1062 -11.15 62.25 -7.58
C THR A 1062 -12.09 61.59 -8.57
N GLY A 1063 -13.04 62.35 -9.12
CA GLY A 1063 -14.04 61.87 -10.09
C GLY A 1063 -15.48 62.33 -9.78
N GLN A 1064 -16.47 61.46 -10.01
CA GLN A 1064 -17.89 61.80 -9.93
C GLN A 1064 -18.63 60.99 -8.87
N VAL A 1065 -19.60 61.61 -8.18
CA VAL A 1065 -20.49 60.98 -7.21
C VAL A 1065 -21.95 61.30 -7.55
N MET A 1066 -22.75 60.27 -7.78
CA MET A 1066 -24.19 60.36 -8.02
C MET A 1066 -24.94 59.53 -6.97
N ILE A 1067 -25.87 60.15 -6.26
CA ILE A 1067 -26.76 59.51 -5.28
C ILE A 1067 -28.19 59.80 -5.71
N ALA A 1068 -28.90 58.83 -6.31
CA ALA A 1068 -30.20 59.08 -6.93
C ALA A 1068 -31.30 58.07 -6.61
N GLY A 1069 -32.53 58.55 -6.38
CA GLY A 1069 -33.72 57.71 -6.24
C GLY A 1069 -33.71 56.74 -5.04
N ASN A 1070 -32.83 56.94 -4.06
CA ASN A 1070 -32.68 56.04 -2.92
C ASN A 1070 -33.72 56.32 -1.82
N GLN A 1071 -34.11 55.28 -1.08
CA GLN A 1071 -34.94 55.38 0.11
C GLN A 1071 -34.13 54.96 1.35
N GLY A 1072 -33.99 55.84 2.34
CA GLY A 1072 -33.14 55.57 3.50
C GLY A 1072 -33.73 56.01 4.85
N THR A 1073 -33.44 55.25 5.89
CA THR A 1073 -33.78 55.56 7.28
C THR A 1073 -32.58 55.40 8.21
N ALA A 1074 -32.26 56.41 9.02
CA ALA A 1074 -31.26 56.28 10.08
C ALA A 1074 -31.75 56.85 11.42
N VAL A 1075 -31.63 56.06 12.48
CA VAL A 1075 -32.06 56.40 13.85
C VAL A 1075 -30.85 56.73 14.72
N GLY A 1076 -30.94 57.84 15.47
CA GLY A 1076 -29.91 58.27 16.43
C GLY A 1076 -28.67 58.91 15.79
N GLY A 1077 -28.82 60.06 15.12
CA GLY A 1077 -27.69 60.83 14.60
C GLY A 1077 -27.04 60.36 13.29
N GLY A 1078 -27.62 59.38 12.59
CA GLY A 1078 -27.02 58.79 11.38
C GLY A 1078 -27.08 59.66 10.10
N THR A 1079 -26.42 59.19 9.04
CA THR A 1079 -26.31 59.87 7.73
C THR A 1079 -27.03 59.09 6.63
N VAL A 1080 -27.84 59.77 5.81
CA VAL A 1080 -28.70 59.13 4.79
C VAL A 1080 -28.65 59.85 3.44
N ASN A 1081 -28.52 59.11 2.32
CA ASN A 1081 -28.55 59.63 0.95
C ASN A 1081 -27.63 60.87 0.73
N SER A 1082 -26.45 60.90 1.36
CA SER A 1082 -25.62 62.10 1.49
C SER A 1082 -24.16 61.85 1.10
N LEU A 1083 -23.42 62.93 0.83
CA LEU A 1083 -21.96 62.93 0.77
C LEU A 1083 -21.41 63.60 2.04
N VAL A 1084 -20.48 62.94 2.72
CA VAL A 1084 -19.67 63.51 3.79
C VAL A 1084 -18.22 63.49 3.34
N ASN A 1085 -17.62 64.65 3.14
CA ASN A 1085 -16.21 64.80 2.81
C ASN A 1085 -15.44 65.38 4.00
N ARG A 1086 -14.46 64.64 4.51
CA ARG A 1086 -13.51 65.04 5.56
C ARG A 1086 -12.06 65.07 5.05
N GLY A 1087 -11.81 64.55 3.85
CA GLY A 1087 -10.50 64.55 3.19
C GLY A 1087 -10.47 65.50 1.98
N LEU A 1088 -9.78 65.10 0.93
CA LEU A 1088 -9.77 65.80 -0.36
C LEU A 1088 -10.76 65.14 -1.31
N MET A 1089 -11.67 65.93 -1.88
CA MET A 1089 -12.52 65.53 -2.99
C MET A 1089 -12.37 66.48 -4.19
N THR A 1090 -12.14 65.94 -5.38
CA THR A 1090 -12.09 66.71 -6.63
C THR A 1090 -13.04 66.15 -7.68
N GLY A 1091 -14.03 66.95 -8.10
CA GLY A 1091 -14.96 66.64 -9.19
C GLY A 1091 -16.43 66.95 -8.86
N ASN A 1092 -17.36 66.17 -9.40
CA ASN A 1092 -18.78 66.52 -9.43
C ASN A 1092 -19.64 65.66 -8.49
N VAL A 1093 -20.61 66.28 -7.81
CA VAL A 1093 -21.55 65.64 -6.88
C VAL A 1093 -22.99 65.93 -7.30
N VAL A 1094 -23.80 64.88 -7.44
CA VAL A 1094 -25.25 64.99 -7.73
C VAL A 1094 -26.04 64.17 -6.72
N ILE A 1095 -26.99 64.81 -6.03
CA ILE A 1095 -27.93 64.15 -5.09
C ILE A 1095 -29.36 64.44 -5.56
N ALA A 1096 -30.04 63.45 -6.16
CA ALA A 1096 -31.32 63.69 -6.86
C ALA A 1096 -32.45 62.69 -6.55
N GLY A 1097 -33.67 63.18 -6.33
CA GLY A 1097 -34.88 62.33 -6.25
C GLY A 1097 -34.93 61.35 -5.07
N ASN A 1098 -34.12 61.56 -4.02
CA ASN A 1098 -34.02 60.64 -2.89
C ASN A 1098 -35.10 60.92 -1.82
N ARG A 1099 -35.50 59.86 -1.10
CA ARG A 1099 -36.39 59.93 0.08
C ARG A 1099 -35.60 59.56 1.33
N GLY A 1100 -35.41 60.53 2.22
CA GLY A 1100 -34.57 60.41 3.41
C GLY A 1100 -35.37 60.55 4.69
N THR A 1101 -35.00 59.76 5.70
CA THR A 1101 -35.53 59.90 7.06
C THR A 1101 -34.37 59.75 8.03
N ALA A 1102 -34.11 60.80 8.80
CA ALA A 1102 -33.17 60.74 9.92
C ALA A 1102 -33.92 61.10 11.21
N MET A 1103 -33.41 60.71 12.37
CA MET A 1103 -33.91 61.22 13.66
C MET A 1103 -32.86 62.13 14.31
N ALA A 1104 -33.12 62.60 15.54
CA ALA A 1104 -32.44 63.75 16.13
C ALA A 1104 -30.91 63.74 15.96
N GLY A 1105 -30.37 64.90 15.54
CA GLY A 1105 -28.94 65.10 15.24
C GLY A 1105 -28.43 64.55 13.89
N GLY A 1106 -29.27 63.88 13.09
CA GLY A 1106 -28.85 63.22 11.85
C GLY A 1106 -28.73 64.11 10.60
N THR A 1107 -28.18 63.54 9.53
CA THR A 1107 -28.01 64.20 8.22
C THR A 1107 -28.74 63.44 7.10
N SER A 1108 -29.45 64.16 6.23
CA SER A 1108 -30.16 63.54 5.10
C SER A 1108 -30.09 64.35 3.80
N ASN A 1109 -30.02 63.67 2.64
CA ASN A 1109 -30.07 64.27 1.31
C ASN A 1109 -29.13 65.50 1.12
N SER A 1110 -27.93 65.47 1.71
CA SER A 1110 -27.06 66.66 1.87
C SER A 1110 -25.61 66.40 1.45
N VAL A 1111 -24.85 67.48 1.24
CA VAL A 1111 -23.38 67.45 1.14
C VAL A 1111 -22.79 68.15 2.37
N ILE A 1112 -21.97 67.43 3.13
CA ILE A 1112 -21.26 67.95 4.31
C ILE A 1112 -19.77 67.94 4.01
N ASN A 1113 -19.16 69.11 3.82
CA ASN A 1113 -17.72 69.25 3.61
C ASN A 1113 -17.04 69.79 4.87
N HIS A 1114 -16.23 68.97 5.52
CA HIS A 1114 -15.26 69.34 6.56
C HIS A 1114 -13.82 69.47 6.01
N GLY A 1115 -13.56 68.94 4.81
CA GLY A 1115 -12.23 68.93 4.20
C GLY A 1115 -12.11 69.93 3.04
N VAL A 1116 -11.44 69.51 1.97
CA VAL A 1116 -11.35 70.27 0.71
C VAL A 1116 -12.24 69.60 -0.33
N LEU A 1117 -13.18 70.36 -0.91
CA LEU A 1117 -13.99 69.93 -2.06
C LEU A 1117 -13.79 70.90 -3.22
N THR A 1118 -13.26 70.40 -4.34
CA THR A 1118 -13.00 71.19 -5.55
C THR A 1118 -13.87 70.67 -6.70
N GLY A 1119 -14.79 71.48 -7.23
CA GLY A 1119 -15.68 71.10 -8.34
C GLY A 1119 -17.13 71.55 -8.16
N THR A 1120 -18.10 70.75 -8.63
CA THR A 1120 -19.52 71.13 -8.64
C THR A 1120 -20.40 70.26 -7.75
N VAL A 1121 -21.41 70.85 -7.13
CA VAL A 1121 -22.40 70.16 -6.28
C VAL A 1121 -23.82 70.55 -6.69
N ALA A 1122 -24.67 69.57 -6.98
CA ALA A 1122 -26.08 69.76 -7.30
C ALA A 1122 -26.99 68.88 -6.43
N ILE A 1123 -27.96 69.48 -5.74
CA ILE A 1123 -28.98 68.77 -4.95
C ILE A 1123 -30.35 69.10 -5.54
N VAL A 1124 -31.09 68.10 -6.05
CA VAL A 1124 -32.32 68.32 -6.85
C VAL A 1124 -33.46 67.39 -6.45
N GLY A 1125 -34.65 67.92 -6.14
CA GLY A 1125 -35.89 67.12 -6.09
C GLY A 1125 -35.94 66.06 -4.97
N ASN A 1126 -35.28 66.30 -3.84
CA ASN A 1126 -35.25 65.35 -2.71
C ASN A 1126 -36.37 65.63 -1.69
N ALA A 1127 -36.78 64.60 -0.96
CA ALA A 1127 -37.77 64.68 0.12
C ALA A 1127 -37.22 64.10 1.44
N THR A 1128 -37.44 64.81 2.56
CA THR A 1128 -36.92 64.41 3.87
C THR A 1128 -37.99 64.52 4.95
N ALA A 1129 -38.17 63.50 5.81
CA ALA A 1129 -38.93 63.67 7.05
C ALA A 1129 -38.00 64.18 8.18
N ALA A 1130 -38.40 65.26 8.84
CA ALA A 1130 -37.53 66.01 9.76
C ALA A 1130 -37.81 65.77 11.26
N GLY A 1131 -36.79 65.99 12.09
CA GLY A 1131 -36.81 65.93 13.55
C GLY A 1131 -35.74 66.84 14.15
N ALA A 1132 -35.76 67.05 15.47
CA ALA A 1132 -34.96 68.10 16.14
C ALA A 1132 -33.43 67.98 15.89
N GLY A 1133 -32.79 69.09 15.53
CA GLY A 1133 -31.34 69.16 15.32
C GLY A 1133 -30.82 68.53 14.02
N MET A 1134 -31.67 68.30 13.01
CA MET A 1134 -31.32 67.66 11.74
C MET A 1134 -30.68 68.61 10.71
N THR A 1135 -29.78 68.06 9.88
CA THR A 1135 -29.36 68.65 8.60
C THR A 1135 -30.06 67.98 7.42
N SER A 1136 -30.72 68.73 6.54
CA SER A 1136 -31.50 68.18 5.41
C SER A 1136 -31.41 69.05 4.16
N GLY A 1137 -31.21 68.42 2.99
CA GLY A 1137 -31.34 69.11 1.69
C GLY A 1137 -30.42 70.32 1.55
N SER A 1138 -29.17 70.20 1.97
CA SER A 1138 -28.26 71.35 2.10
C SER A 1138 -26.83 71.01 1.70
N VAL A 1139 -26.06 72.03 1.33
CA VAL A 1139 -24.60 71.96 1.20
C VAL A 1139 -24.00 72.72 2.38
N ARG A 1140 -23.49 72.00 3.39
CA ARG A 1140 -22.78 72.60 4.53
C ARG A 1140 -21.28 72.55 4.27
N ASN A 1141 -20.67 73.71 4.08
CA ASN A 1141 -19.21 73.85 4.03
C ASN A 1141 -18.68 74.36 5.38
N MET A 1142 -17.80 73.57 5.97
CA MET A 1142 -17.03 73.80 7.21
C MET A 1142 -15.52 73.66 6.97
N GLY A 1143 -15.10 73.53 5.70
CA GLY A 1143 -13.71 73.50 5.26
C GLY A 1143 -13.53 74.39 4.03
N ALA A 1144 -12.75 73.96 3.04
CA ALA A 1144 -12.59 74.69 1.79
C ALA A 1144 -13.48 74.12 0.67
N LEU A 1145 -14.31 74.95 0.06
CA LEU A 1145 -15.07 74.65 -1.15
C LEU A 1145 -14.56 75.52 -2.30
N VAL A 1146 -14.02 74.90 -3.36
CA VAL A 1146 -13.46 75.57 -4.53
C VAL A 1146 -14.28 75.19 -5.76
N GLY A 1147 -15.34 75.95 -6.04
CA GLY A 1147 -16.25 75.72 -7.16
C GLY A 1147 -17.68 76.16 -6.86
N ALA A 1148 -18.67 75.50 -7.49
CA ALA A 1148 -20.07 75.93 -7.47
C ALA A 1148 -20.99 74.90 -6.78
N ALA A 1149 -21.94 75.38 -5.97
CA ALA A 1149 -22.93 74.55 -5.29
C ALA A 1149 -24.35 75.10 -5.51
N ALA A 1150 -25.29 74.22 -5.89
CA ALA A 1150 -26.69 74.55 -6.14
C ALA A 1150 -27.64 73.55 -5.45
N VAL A 1151 -28.75 74.08 -4.92
CA VAL A 1151 -29.81 73.31 -4.25
C VAL A 1151 -31.16 73.77 -4.78
N THR A 1152 -31.94 72.85 -5.37
CA THR A 1152 -33.20 73.18 -6.06
C THR A 1152 -34.29 72.15 -5.68
N ALA A 1153 -35.49 72.64 -5.34
CA ALA A 1153 -36.68 71.84 -5.07
C ALA A 1153 -36.47 70.71 -4.01
N ASN A 1154 -36.11 71.07 -2.78
CA ASN A 1154 -36.09 70.14 -1.64
C ASN A 1154 -37.36 70.30 -0.77
N VAL A 1155 -38.08 69.21 -0.51
CA VAL A 1155 -39.37 69.22 0.21
C VAL A 1155 -39.24 68.62 1.61
N PRO A 1156 -39.35 69.41 2.70
CA PRO A 1156 -39.45 68.88 4.05
C PRO A 1156 -40.85 68.33 4.33
N MET A 1157 -40.94 67.08 4.79
CA MET A 1157 -42.17 66.45 5.27
C MET A 1157 -42.23 66.60 6.79
N VAL A 1158 -43.29 67.21 7.30
CA VAL A 1158 -43.51 67.41 8.74
C VAL A 1158 -43.87 66.06 9.39
N ALA A 1159 -43.07 65.63 10.36
CA ALA A 1159 -43.36 64.46 11.16
C ALA A 1159 -44.01 64.88 12.49
N ASN A 1160 -45.24 64.40 12.71
CA ASN A 1160 -46.03 64.48 13.94
C ASN A 1160 -46.68 65.86 14.28
N PRO A 1161 -48.02 65.98 14.27
CA PRO A 1161 -48.72 67.19 14.71
C PRO A 1161 -48.69 67.28 16.25
N GLY A 1162 -47.94 68.24 16.80
CA GLY A 1162 -47.90 68.51 18.25
C GLY A 1162 -46.57 68.99 18.83
N TYR A 1163 -45.48 68.97 18.06
CA TYR A 1163 -44.16 69.46 18.51
C TYR A 1163 -43.67 70.63 17.65
N THR A 1164 -43.29 71.74 18.30
CA THR A 1164 -42.60 72.86 17.65
C THR A 1164 -41.13 72.50 17.45
N VAL A 1165 -40.76 72.07 16.24
CA VAL A 1165 -39.38 71.73 15.87
C VAL A 1165 -38.74 72.90 15.12
N PRO A 1166 -37.51 73.33 15.44
CA PRO A 1166 -36.78 74.30 14.62
C PRO A 1166 -36.65 73.81 13.18
N MET A 1167 -36.98 74.67 12.20
CA MET A 1167 -36.90 74.27 10.79
C MET A 1167 -35.47 73.84 10.41
N PRO A 1168 -35.30 72.72 9.67
CA PRO A 1168 -33.98 72.29 9.23
C PRO A 1168 -33.38 73.30 8.24
N SER A 1169 -32.08 73.57 8.34
CA SER A 1169 -31.38 74.51 7.45
C SER A 1169 -31.34 73.95 6.01
N THR A 1170 -32.07 74.57 5.09
CA THR A 1170 -32.04 74.23 3.65
C THR A 1170 -31.24 75.28 2.86
N GLY A 1171 -30.47 74.85 1.85
CA GLY A 1171 -29.65 75.72 1.00
C GLY A 1171 -28.13 75.50 1.16
N VAL A 1172 -27.33 76.46 0.69
CA VAL A 1172 -25.86 76.45 0.86
C VAL A 1172 -25.50 77.23 2.13
N VAL A 1173 -24.87 76.57 3.09
CA VAL A 1173 -24.46 77.15 4.38
C VAL A 1173 -22.94 77.08 4.47
N ASN A 1174 -22.28 78.24 4.45
CA ASN A 1174 -20.83 78.33 4.38
C ASN A 1174 -20.26 79.05 5.61
N HIS A 1175 -19.42 78.37 6.40
CA HIS A 1175 -18.81 78.94 7.62
C HIS A 1175 -17.35 79.40 7.43
N SER A 1176 -16.75 79.15 6.27
CA SER A 1176 -15.37 79.53 5.96
C SER A 1176 -15.22 79.87 4.48
N VAL A 1177 -14.94 81.14 4.19
CA VAL A 1177 -14.62 81.62 2.84
C VAL A 1177 -13.11 81.86 2.77
N THR A 1178 -12.42 81.15 1.88
CA THR A 1178 -11.06 81.51 1.45
C THR A 1178 -11.16 82.16 0.08
N ILE A 1179 -11.17 83.49 0.04
CA ILE A 1179 -10.92 84.24 -1.20
C ILE A 1179 -9.41 84.29 -1.40
N VAL A 1180 -8.90 83.76 -2.51
CA VAL A 1180 -7.50 83.95 -2.92
C VAL A 1180 -7.47 85.14 -3.89
N PRO A 1181 -6.68 86.19 -3.62
CA PRO A 1181 -6.67 87.39 -4.46
C PRO A 1181 -5.65 87.32 -5.61
N GLY A 1182 -6.02 87.95 -6.73
CA GLY A 1182 -5.08 88.60 -7.65
C GLY A 1182 -4.71 87.85 -8.92
N PHE A 1183 -5.00 88.48 -10.07
CA PHE A 1183 -3.93 89.01 -10.93
C PHE A 1183 -4.39 90.32 -11.60
N ASN A 1184 -3.48 91.27 -11.72
CA ASN A 1184 -3.74 92.59 -12.32
C ASN A 1184 -3.90 92.50 -13.84
N MET A 1185 -4.76 93.35 -14.40
CA MET A 1185 -4.70 93.76 -15.80
C MET A 1185 -4.08 95.16 -15.90
N THR A 1186 -2.85 95.27 -16.42
CA THR A 1186 -2.29 96.53 -16.94
C THR A 1186 -1.36 96.26 -18.13
N ASN A 1187 -1.90 96.51 -19.33
CA ASN A 1187 -1.28 96.84 -20.63
C ASN A 1187 -0.06 96.09 -21.19
N MET A 1188 -0.26 95.68 -22.46
CA MET A 1188 0.67 95.19 -23.50
C MET A 1188 1.31 93.82 -23.26
#